data_AF-A0A5C4NS58-F1
#
_entry.id   AF-A0A5C4NS58-F1
#
_cell.length_a   1.000
_cell.length_b   1.000
_cell.length_c   1.000
_cell.angle_alpha   90.00
_cell.angle_beta   90.00
_cell.angle_gamma   90.00
#
_symmetry.space_group_name_H-M   'P 1'
#
loop_
_entity.id
_entity.type
_entity.pdbx_description
1 polymer ?
#
loop_
_entity_poly.entity_id
_entity_poly.type
_entity_poly.pdbx_seq_one_letter_code
_entity_poly.pdbx_strand_id
1 'polypeptide(L)'
;MTENNASGSSVSAIDAYLNSSAAAAQRFTGTANADILSGTTGADVLEGLAGDDTYYVNHSGDVIVELANGGSDTVYTSVNYTVADNVENVRLTAGGLTVTGSANTNNVFFVDAAGGNRIDGGGTGNTVNYVASSTGVTATLSGANGPVTAPPGSDVLLNIANIAGSKFDDVLTGNELKNALVGGFGNDILRGGKGDDTLAGMQGDDTYMFARGDGADIIVEGEEAASHNVVSFLAGVNADQLWFRQVGTALEVSTIGTGDKITINAWFSSAAPRIQEFRTAEGRVLLGSDVQNLVQTMAGLAMPAAGQLTLPAATAAALAPALAQNWRTEGPNQPGNGVFTGTANPDIILGTAGADVMAGLAGDDTYYVNHSGDVVVEQAGGGRDTVYASANYTLAANVEEVHVSAAGLTVTGNGNDNVFHVDVAGGNVLRGTGTNSTATYAGSKAGATASIVSINESHAARPGSDVLVNIFSVTGSGYDDVLSGNELANTLVGGLGNDTLQGGKGSDVLTGGLGDDTYVFARGDGADVITESSADANYDTVAFLAGVNIDQLWFRQVGADLEVSTIGTTDKITIRAWNAAVPNIEEFRTAAGHVMRGADVQLLVRAMANLAPPPLGQLTLPAATAAALAPALAQAWHFNGPTQPTGPTFVGTAGADVINGSTGADLLQGLGGDDTYYVNHSGDFIDERGNGGNDTVYTKVNYTVADNVEYVRLSGPGLTVTGSAYTNNVFHVGTAGGNVLDGGGAGNSLFYATSTTGVTAAFAPVGGPMTARAGSDVLANFNAVIGSKFDDVLTGNELKNILLGGLGNDILQGGKGDDALAGTLGNDTYVFARGDGVDIISEANEAGSRDVVSFLAGVSAEQLWFRQVGSNLEVSTIGTNDKITVNGWYAAAGASIEEFRMADGRVLLGSQVQNLVQAMAGLTPPPAGQLTLPAGTAAILAPVLAQNWRAAQQALAASQGGLGGWQADSAQLVQAMAGFAVPAAASAPWSGHGNPSTQIQLAAVH
;
A
#
# COMPACT_ATOMS: atom_id res chain seq x y z
N MET A 1 -45.13 40.44 9.16
CA MET A 1 -45.01 41.23 10.40
C MET A 1 -44.20 40.39 11.39
N THR A 2 -43.03 40.92 11.77
CA THR A 2 -42.34 40.81 13.08
C THR A 2 -42.13 39.44 13.76
N GLU A 3 -40.86 39.02 13.72
CA GLU A 3 -39.94 38.66 14.82
C GLU A 3 -40.36 37.79 16.04
N ASN A 4 -39.53 36.75 16.25
CA ASN A 4 -38.87 36.29 17.49
C ASN A 4 -39.71 36.01 18.76
N ASN A 5 -39.69 34.76 19.27
CA ASN A 5 -38.66 34.28 20.20
C ASN A 5 -38.97 32.84 20.70
N ALA A 6 -37.92 32.15 21.12
CA ALA A 6 -37.79 30.75 21.52
C ALA A 6 -38.83 30.17 22.51
N SER A 7 -39.19 28.89 22.30
CA SER A 7 -39.09 27.79 23.29
C SER A 7 -39.99 26.61 22.89
N GLY A 8 -39.39 25.42 22.73
CA GLY A 8 -40.14 24.18 22.65
C GLY A 8 -39.62 23.16 21.64
N SER A 9 -38.43 22.61 21.87
CA SER A 9 -38.13 21.27 21.37
C SER A 9 -39.07 20.28 22.05
N SER A 10 -40.24 20.05 21.47
CA SER A 10 -40.95 18.79 21.64
C SER A 10 -40.64 17.95 20.41
N VAL A 11 -39.56 17.18 20.54
CA VAL A 11 -39.24 16.03 19.70
C VAL A 11 -40.54 15.24 19.49
N SER A 12 -40.96 15.01 18.24
CA SER A 12 -42.23 14.33 17.97
C SER A 12 -42.22 12.92 18.57
N ALA A 13 -43.37 12.28 18.80
CA ALA A 13 -43.40 10.92 19.34
C ALA A 13 -42.66 9.91 18.43
N ILE A 14 -42.53 10.23 17.14
CA ILE A 14 -41.72 9.49 16.16
C ILE A 14 -40.23 9.80 16.37
N ASP A 15 -39.85 11.07 16.50
CA ASP A 15 -38.45 11.44 16.75
C ASP A 15 -37.96 10.95 18.14
N ALA A 16 -38.85 10.83 19.13
CA ALA A 16 -38.55 10.28 20.46
C ALA A 16 -38.43 8.75 20.43
N TYR A 17 -39.12 8.09 19.50
CA TYR A 17 -39.00 6.65 19.24
C TYR A 17 -37.75 6.32 18.41
N LEU A 18 -37.44 7.13 17.39
CA LEU A 18 -36.23 7.01 16.58
C LEU A 18 -34.96 7.31 17.40
N ASN A 19 -34.99 8.31 18.28
CA ASN A 19 -33.88 8.59 19.21
C ASN A 19 -33.75 7.58 20.38
N SER A 20 -34.76 6.74 20.63
CA SER A 20 -34.71 5.70 21.68
C SER A 20 -34.45 4.29 21.15
N SER A 21 -34.47 4.09 19.84
CA SER A 21 -34.04 2.86 19.17
C SER A 21 -32.59 3.01 18.72
N ALA A 22 -31.67 2.52 19.56
CA ALA A 22 -30.23 2.63 19.35
C ALA A 22 -29.77 2.01 18.01
N ALA A 23 -28.96 2.75 17.24
CA ALA A 23 -27.88 2.39 16.30
C ALA A 23 -28.01 1.15 15.39
N ALA A 24 -29.17 0.50 15.31
CA ALA A 24 -29.41 -0.70 14.52
C ALA A 24 -29.99 -0.33 13.15
N ALA A 25 -29.45 -0.95 12.11
CA ALA A 25 -29.93 -0.83 10.74
C ALA A 25 -31.43 -1.15 10.62
N GLN A 26 -32.20 -0.26 10.00
CA GLN A 26 -33.63 -0.39 9.71
C GLN A 26 -33.91 -0.14 8.22
N ARG A 27 -35.13 -0.48 7.77
CA ARG A 27 -35.62 -0.17 6.43
C ARG A 27 -36.86 0.70 6.52
N PHE A 28 -36.84 1.85 5.86
CA PHE A 28 -37.94 2.78 5.74
C PHE A 28 -38.40 2.81 4.28
N THR A 29 -39.68 2.50 4.05
CA THR A 29 -40.27 2.53 2.70
C THR A 29 -41.35 3.60 2.65
N GLY A 30 -41.23 4.51 1.68
CA GLY A 30 -42.17 5.56 1.34
C GLY A 30 -43.41 5.07 0.59
N THR A 31 -44.10 6.02 -0.03
CA THR A 31 -45.30 5.85 -0.84
C THR A 31 -44.99 6.18 -2.30
N ALA A 32 -45.98 6.18 -3.19
CA ALA A 32 -45.79 6.60 -4.58
C ALA A 32 -45.97 8.13 -4.79
N ASN A 33 -45.71 8.94 -3.77
CA ASN A 33 -45.78 10.40 -3.82
C ASN A 33 -44.46 10.97 -3.29
N ALA A 34 -44.24 12.29 -3.41
CA ALA A 34 -43.09 12.96 -2.81
C ALA A 34 -43.05 12.78 -1.28
N ASP A 35 -42.11 11.98 -0.81
CA ASP A 35 -41.91 11.60 0.58
C ASP A 35 -40.62 12.22 1.15
N ILE A 36 -40.59 12.39 2.48
CA ILE A 36 -39.39 12.81 3.21
C ILE A 36 -38.97 11.66 4.12
N LEU A 37 -37.81 11.07 3.84
CA LEU A 37 -37.29 9.89 4.51
C LEU A 37 -36.01 10.24 5.27
N SER A 38 -35.97 9.90 6.56
CA SER A 38 -34.79 10.05 7.40
C SER A 38 -34.68 8.83 8.32
N GLY A 39 -33.49 8.24 8.34
CA GLY A 39 -33.19 7.07 9.15
C GLY A 39 -33.04 7.37 10.65
N THR A 40 -32.67 6.34 11.39
CA THR A 40 -32.08 6.44 12.73
C THR A 40 -30.63 6.95 12.64
N THR A 41 -29.78 6.66 13.63
CA THR A 41 -28.34 6.97 13.60
C THR A 41 -27.48 5.78 13.17
N GLY A 42 -28.10 4.63 12.86
CA GLY A 42 -27.43 3.45 12.29
C GLY A 42 -27.47 3.44 10.77
N ALA A 43 -26.87 2.42 10.14
CA ALA A 43 -26.86 2.25 8.68
C ALA A 43 -28.23 1.78 8.16
N ASP A 44 -29.05 2.70 7.67
CA ASP A 44 -30.45 2.43 7.30
C ASP A 44 -30.68 2.27 5.78
N VAL A 45 -31.74 1.58 5.39
CA VAL A 45 -32.21 1.52 3.99
C VAL A 45 -33.42 2.43 3.83
N LEU A 46 -33.32 3.44 2.96
CA LEU A 46 -34.38 4.40 2.66
C LEU A 46 -34.90 4.15 1.22
N GLU A 47 -36.16 3.77 1.07
CA GLU A 47 -36.77 3.38 -0.21
C GLU A 47 -37.97 4.27 -0.53
N GLY A 48 -37.83 5.17 -1.51
CA GLY A 48 -38.82 6.20 -1.87
C GLY A 48 -39.96 5.69 -2.73
N LEU A 49 -39.65 4.82 -3.70
CA LEU A 49 -40.54 4.28 -4.73
C LEU A 49 -40.69 5.22 -5.93
N ALA A 50 -41.77 5.99 -6.01
CA ALA A 50 -42.03 6.89 -7.14
C ALA A 50 -42.55 8.20 -6.57
N GLY A 51 -42.25 9.33 -7.20
CA GLY A 51 -42.40 10.64 -6.58
C GLY A 51 -41.06 11.37 -6.57
N ASP A 52 -41.09 12.67 -6.27
CA ASP A 52 -39.88 13.46 -6.06
C ASP A 52 -39.54 13.39 -4.56
N ASP A 53 -38.69 12.44 -4.18
CA ASP A 53 -38.43 12.08 -2.79
C ASP A 53 -37.23 12.84 -2.20
N THR A 54 -37.25 13.06 -0.89
CA THR A 54 -36.18 13.74 -0.15
C THR A 54 -35.64 12.87 0.97
N TYR A 55 -34.33 12.62 0.93
CA TYR A 55 -33.60 11.78 1.87
C TYR A 55 -32.71 12.60 2.79
N TYR A 56 -32.70 12.31 4.08
CA TYR A 56 -31.74 12.86 5.03
C TYR A 56 -30.81 11.76 5.52
N VAL A 57 -29.57 11.80 5.04
CA VAL A 57 -28.50 10.85 5.37
C VAL A 57 -27.66 11.44 6.51
N ASN A 58 -27.58 10.68 7.59
CA ASN A 58 -26.85 11.07 8.80
C ASN A 58 -25.81 10.00 9.23
N HIS A 59 -25.77 8.86 8.53
CA HIS A 59 -24.80 7.81 8.74
C HIS A 59 -24.22 7.36 7.38
N SER A 60 -22.90 7.18 7.30
CA SER A 60 -22.22 6.87 6.02
C SER A 60 -22.58 5.50 5.43
N GLY A 61 -23.20 4.64 6.23
CA GLY A 61 -23.72 3.33 5.83
C GLY A 61 -25.18 3.32 5.38
N ASP A 62 -25.86 4.47 5.32
CA ASP A 62 -27.22 4.53 4.78
C ASP A 62 -27.24 4.10 3.31
N VAL A 63 -28.34 3.51 2.86
CA VAL A 63 -28.53 3.03 1.48
C VAL A 63 -29.87 3.52 0.97
N ILE A 64 -29.84 4.35 -0.08
CA ILE A 64 -31.05 4.77 -0.79
C ILE A 64 -31.38 3.74 -1.89
N VAL A 65 -32.67 3.43 -2.05
CA VAL A 65 -33.18 2.56 -3.11
C VAL A 65 -34.22 3.33 -3.92
N GLU A 66 -33.87 3.64 -5.17
CA GLU A 66 -34.72 4.38 -6.10
C GLU A 66 -35.08 3.63 -7.38
N LEU A 67 -36.23 3.98 -7.96
CA LEU A 67 -36.68 3.44 -9.24
C LEU A 67 -36.19 4.31 -10.41
N ALA A 68 -35.77 3.67 -11.50
CA ALA A 68 -35.48 4.40 -12.73
C ALA A 68 -36.73 5.12 -13.27
N ASN A 69 -36.65 6.45 -13.43
CA ASN A 69 -37.77 7.34 -13.74
C ASN A 69 -38.84 7.42 -12.62
N GLY A 70 -38.45 7.23 -11.36
CA GLY A 70 -39.30 7.36 -10.17
C GLY A 70 -39.76 8.80 -9.91
N GLY A 71 -38.87 9.77 -10.14
CA GLY A 71 -39.11 11.21 -10.02
C GLY A 71 -37.79 11.96 -10.12
N SER A 72 -37.71 13.14 -9.52
CA SER A 72 -36.47 13.90 -9.31
C SER A 72 -36.12 13.91 -7.82
N ASP A 73 -35.18 13.07 -7.43
CA ASP A 73 -34.94 12.79 -6.02
C ASP A 73 -33.80 13.64 -5.45
N THR A 74 -33.84 13.90 -4.15
CA THR A 74 -32.88 14.76 -3.44
C THR A 74 -32.34 14.09 -2.19
N VAL A 75 -31.02 14.02 -2.04
CA VAL A 75 -30.38 13.63 -0.77
C VAL A 75 -29.75 14.85 -0.09
N TYR A 76 -29.99 15.00 1.21
CA TYR A 76 -29.27 15.89 2.11
C TYR A 76 -28.29 15.07 2.91
N THR A 77 -27.00 15.40 2.83
CA THR A 77 -25.96 14.74 3.62
C THR A 77 -25.17 15.75 4.45
N SER A 78 -24.78 15.29 5.63
CA SER A 78 -23.84 15.97 6.55
C SER A 78 -22.65 15.09 6.91
N VAL A 79 -22.52 13.94 6.23
CA VAL A 79 -21.48 12.92 6.42
C VAL A 79 -20.94 12.46 5.06
N ASN A 80 -19.82 11.74 5.06
CA ASN A 80 -19.31 11.11 3.85
C ASN A 80 -20.33 10.09 3.32
N TYR A 81 -20.59 10.11 2.01
CA TYR A 81 -21.69 9.33 1.43
C TYR A 81 -21.47 8.94 -0.03
N THR A 82 -21.94 7.76 -0.41
CA THR A 82 -22.02 7.30 -1.81
C THR A 82 -23.47 7.31 -2.25
N VAL A 83 -23.76 8.11 -3.28
CA VAL A 83 -25.11 8.36 -3.80
C VAL A 83 -25.58 7.16 -4.62
N ALA A 84 -26.82 6.74 -4.37
CA ALA A 84 -27.43 5.64 -5.10
C ALA A 84 -27.78 6.02 -6.55
N ASP A 85 -27.88 5.01 -7.41
CA ASP A 85 -28.40 5.20 -8.78
C ASP A 85 -29.83 5.73 -8.75
N ASN A 86 -30.15 6.57 -9.73
CA ASN A 86 -31.43 7.29 -9.91
C ASN A 86 -31.73 8.37 -8.86
N VAL A 87 -30.73 8.84 -8.10
CA VAL A 87 -30.88 10.05 -7.28
C VAL A 87 -30.24 11.22 -8.01
N GLU A 88 -31.00 12.25 -8.39
CA GLU A 88 -30.47 13.34 -9.23
C GLU A 88 -29.78 14.43 -8.42
N ASN A 89 -30.30 14.81 -7.26
CA ASN A 89 -29.87 16.00 -6.52
C ASN A 89 -29.19 15.62 -5.20
N VAL A 90 -28.03 16.21 -4.92
CA VAL A 90 -27.23 15.91 -3.73
C VAL A 90 -26.88 17.22 -3.04
N ARG A 91 -27.36 17.44 -1.82
CA ARG A 91 -27.14 18.67 -1.06
C ARG A 91 -26.22 18.44 0.13
N LEU A 92 -25.06 19.08 0.09
CA LEU A 92 -24.05 19.03 1.13
C LEU A 92 -24.32 20.16 2.13
N THR A 93 -24.60 19.77 3.37
CA THR A 93 -24.97 20.71 4.45
C THR A 93 -23.83 21.00 5.43
N ALA A 94 -22.67 20.38 5.23
CA ALA A 94 -21.43 20.61 5.96
C ALA A 94 -20.26 20.64 4.98
N GLY A 95 -19.17 21.33 5.35
CA GLY A 95 -17.90 21.30 4.62
C GLY A 95 -17.02 20.12 5.04
N GLY A 96 -15.94 19.84 4.31
CA GLY A 96 -15.02 18.74 4.64
C GLY A 96 -15.52 17.35 4.26
N LEU A 97 -16.56 17.24 3.43
CA LEU A 97 -17.20 15.96 3.12
C LEU A 97 -16.56 15.27 1.90
N THR A 98 -16.48 13.95 1.95
CA THR A 98 -16.24 13.11 0.76
C THR A 98 -17.55 12.52 0.28
N VAL A 99 -17.98 12.94 -0.91
CA VAL A 99 -19.24 12.47 -1.52
C VAL A 99 -18.96 11.92 -2.91
N THR A 100 -19.42 10.70 -3.17
CA THR A 100 -19.30 10.03 -4.48
C THR A 100 -20.67 9.88 -5.10
N GLY A 101 -20.85 10.37 -6.31
CA GLY A 101 -22.03 10.28 -7.14
C GLY A 101 -22.26 8.89 -7.71
N SER A 102 -23.39 8.73 -8.38
CA SER A 102 -23.72 7.50 -9.11
C SER A 102 -22.89 7.39 -10.38
N ALA A 103 -22.53 6.15 -10.75
CA ALA A 103 -21.89 5.88 -12.03
C ALA A 103 -22.85 6.04 -13.23
N ASN A 104 -24.16 5.99 -12.99
CA ASN A 104 -25.20 5.87 -14.02
C ASN A 104 -26.17 7.07 -14.05
N THR A 105 -26.10 7.97 -13.08
CA THR A 105 -26.98 9.14 -12.97
C THR A 105 -26.14 10.41 -12.97
N ASN A 106 -26.52 11.39 -13.81
CA ASN A 106 -25.88 12.70 -13.81
C ASN A 106 -26.37 13.49 -12.60
N ASN A 107 -25.60 13.47 -11.52
CA ASN A 107 -25.92 14.16 -10.28
C ASN A 107 -25.68 15.68 -10.40
N VAL A 108 -26.49 16.43 -9.67
CA VAL A 108 -26.27 17.85 -9.35
C VAL A 108 -25.97 17.99 -7.87
N PHE A 109 -24.74 18.40 -7.55
CA PHE A 109 -24.29 18.63 -6.19
C PHE A 109 -24.51 20.09 -5.81
N PHE A 110 -25.37 20.35 -4.83
CA PHE A 110 -25.60 21.65 -4.22
C PHE A 110 -24.74 21.78 -2.97
N VAL A 111 -23.79 22.72 -2.99
CA VAL A 111 -22.83 22.91 -1.89
C VAL A 111 -23.17 24.21 -1.17
N ASP A 112 -23.74 24.08 0.03
CA ASP A 112 -24.12 25.23 0.86
C ASP A 112 -22.94 25.77 1.69
N ALA A 113 -21.98 24.91 2.02
CA ALA A 113 -20.76 25.23 2.77
C ALA A 113 -19.53 24.83 1.95
N ALA A 114 -18.99 25.80 1.22
CA ALA A 114 -17.82 25.61 0.35
C ALA A 114 -16.53 25.42 1.16
N GLY A 115 -15.56 24.73 0.56
CA GLY A 115 -14.22 24.51 1.08
C GLY A 115 -14.04 23.15 1.78
N GLY A 116 -12.96 22.46 1.42
CA GLY A 116 -12.53 21.19 2.01
C GLY A 116 -13.33 19.96 1.56
N ASN A 117 -14.28 20.08 0.63
CA ASN A 117 -15.06 18.95 0.12
C ASN A 117 -14.32 18.22 -1.00
N ARG A 118 -14.42 16.89 -0.99
CA ARG A 118 -14.08 16.00 -2.11
C ARG A 118 -15.36 15.51 -2.75
N ILE A 119 -15.68 15.98 -3.94
CA ILE A 119 -16.88 15.58 -4.68
C ILE A 119 -16.44 14.82 -5.92
N ASP A 120 -16.78 13.53 -5.98
CA ASP A 120 -16.60 12.71 -7.17
C ASP A 120 -17.97 12.47 -7.80
N GLY A 121 -18.17 12.82 -9.06
CA GLY A 121 -19.43 12.61 -9.76
C GLY A 121 -19.75 11.15 -10.10
N GLY A 122 -18.79 10.22 -9.99
CA GLY A 122 -18.94 8.82 -10.37
C GLY A 122 -18.98 8.60 -11.88
N GLY A 123 -20.04 9.07 -12.55
CA GLY A 123 -20.22 9.03 -14.02
C GLY A 123 -19.72 10.29 -14.76
N THR A 124 -20.01 10.40 -16.05
CA THR A 124 -19.68 11.60 -16.85
C THR A 124 -20.89 12.53 -16.99
N GLY A 125 -20.73 13.85 -16.81
CA GLY A 125 -21.79 14.83 -17.06
C GLY A 125 -22.41 15.46 -15.80
N ASN A 126 -21.80 15.23 -14.64
CA ASN A 126 -22.24 15.78 -13.36
C ASN A 126 -22.00 17.29 -13.25
N THR A 127 -22.75 17.94 -12.37
CA THR A 127 -22.67 19.39 -12.12
C THR A 127 -22.48 19.67 -10.63
N VAL A 128 -21.65 20.65 -10.29
CA VAL A 128 -21.55 21.21 -8.94
C VAL A 128 -22.08 22.64 -8.95
N ASN A 129 -22.85 23.00 -7.93
CA ASN A 129 -23.56 24.25 -7.83
C ASN A 129 -23.35 24.88 -6.44
N TYR A 130 -22.68 26.03 -6.42
CA TYR A 130 -22.33 26.82 -5.24
C TYR A 130 -23.25 28.02 -5.02
N VAL A 131 -24.37 28.16 -5.75
CA VAL A 131 -25.26 29.35 -5.67
C VAL A 131 -25.82 29.59 -4.26
N ALA A 132 -25.86 28.55 -3.41
CA ALA A 132 -26.29 28.63 -2.03
C ALA A 132 -25.15 28.96 -1.03
N SER A 133 -23.89 28.96 -1.48
CA SER A 133 -22.73 29.36 -0.68
C SER A 133 -22.89 30.79 -0.14
N SER A 134 -22.38 31.00 1.07
CA SER A 134 -22.41 32.31 1.75
C SER A 134 -21.13 33.13 1.57
N THR A 135 -20.15 32.60 0.82
CA THR A 135 -18.86 33.22 0.48
C THR A 135 -18.47 32.88 -0.96
N GLY A 136 -17.50 33.62 -1.52
CA GLY A 136 -16.84 33.26 -2.77
C GLY A 136 -16.17 31.89 -2.69
N VAL A 137 -16.08 31.20 -3.82
CA VAL A 137 -15.60 29.81 -3.88
C VAL A 137 -14.37 29.69 -4.77
N THR A 138 -13.39 28.92 -4.33
CA THR A 138 -12.27 28.46 -5.17
C THR A 138 -12.45 26.98 -5.46
N ALA A 139 -12.80 26.66 -6.70
CA ALA A 139 -13.11 25.29 -7.13
C ALA A 139 -12.31 24.90 -8.38
N THR A 140 -11.66 23.73 -8.30
CA THR A 140 -10.86 23.19 -9.42
C THR A 140 -11.39 21.81 -9.82
N LEU A 141 -11.72 21.66 -11.11
CA LEU A 141 -11.96 20.36 -11.71
C LEU A 141 -10.64 19.60 -11.82
N SER A 142 -10.60 18.42 -11.23
CA SER A 142 -9.48 17.51 -11.34
C SER A 142 -9.66 16.59 -12.55
N GLY A 143 -8.57 16.29 -13.24
CA GLY A 143 -8.55 15.21 -14.24
C GLY A 143 -8.67 13.83 -13.59
N ALA A 144 -8.73 12.77 -14.39
CA ALA A 144 -8.90 11.39 -13.90
C ALA A 144 -7.82 10.93 -12.89
N ASN A 145 -6.65 11.59 -12.88
CA ASN A 145 -5.52 11.34 -11.97
C ASN A 145 -5.15 12.58 -11.13
N GLY A 146 -6.08 13.53 -10.93
CA GLY A 146 -5.83 14.75 -10.16
C GLY A 146 -5.76 14.53 -8.64
N PRO A 147 -5.31 15.54 -7.86
CA PRO A 147 -5.18 15.45 -6.41
C PRO A 147 -6.49 14.97 -5.77
N VAL A 148 -6.41 14.04 -4.83
CA VAL A 148 -7.60 13.45 -4.22
C VAL A 148 -8.04 14.12 -2.91
N THR A 149 -7.21 14.99 -2.33
CA THR A 149 -7.48 15.65 -1.04
C THR A 149 -7.73 17.14 -1.24
N ALA A 150 -8.83 17.66 -0.69
CA ALA A 150 -9.21 19.06 -0.79
C ALA A 150 -8.34 19.95 0.11
N PRO A 151 -7.60 20.95 -0.43
CA PRO A 151 -6.87 21.90 0.39
C PRO A 151 -7.81 22.71 1.31
N PRO A 152 -7.36 23.19 2.49
CA PRO A 152 -8.16 24.07 3.32
C PRO A 152 -8.64 25.30 2.54
N GLY A 153 -9.96 25.50 2.46
CA GLY A 153 -10.57 26.63 1.75
C GLY A 153 -10.89 26.39 0.26
N SER A 154 -10.58 25.22 -0.30
CA SER A 154 -10.91 24.87 -1.69
C SER A 154 -11.57 23.50 -1.79
N ASP A 155 -12.44 23.31 -2.77
CA ASP A 155 -13.10 22.04 -3.07
C ASP A 155 -12.42 21.34 -4.25
N VAL A 156 -12.28 20.00 -4.15
CA VAL A 156 -11.72 19.14 -5.20
C VAL A 156 -12.85 18.37 -5.87
N LEU A 157 -12.96 18.55 -7.19
CA LEU A 157 -14.08 18.06 -7.99
C LEU A 157 -13.61 17.06 -9.05
N LEU A 158 -14.03 15.80 -8.94
CA LEU A 158 -13.70 14.72 -9.87
C LEU A 158 -14.93 14.30 -10.67
N ASN A 159 -14.74 13.91 -11.93
CA ASN A 159 -15.83 13.45 -12.79
C ASN A 159 -17.01 14.44 -12.88
N ILE A 160 -16.71 15.73 -12.70
CA ILE A 160 -17.64 16.85 -12.84
C ILE A 160 -17.41 17.50 -14.20
N ALA A 161 -18.50 17.77 -14.92
CA ALA A 161 -18.46 18.44 -16.21
C ALA A 161 -18.74 19.94 -16.10
N ASN A 162 -19.59 20.35 -15.14
CA ASN A 162 -20.04 21.74 -15.03
C ASN A 162 -19.89 22.27 -13.60
N ILE A 163 -19.47 23.52 -13.47
CA ILE A 163 -19.48 24.28 -12.21
C ILE A 163 -20.37 25.51 -12.37
N ALA A 164 -21.25 25.73 -11.41
CA ALA A 164 -21.87 27.02 -11.17
C ALA A 164 -21.34 27.58 -9.84
N GLY A 165 -20.74 28.75 -9.87
CA GLY A 165 -20.22 29.48 -8.72
C GLY A 165 -21.34 30.04 -7.84
N SER A 166 -20.91 30.85 -6.89
CA SER A 166 -21.70 31.46 -5.85
C SER A 166 -22.33 32.79 -6.30
N LYS A 167 -22.57 33.69 -5.35
CA LYS A 167 -23.05 35.06 -5.59
C LYS A 167 -22.01 36.11 -5.22
N PHE A 168 -20.77 35.66 -5.08
CA PHE A 168 -19.60 36.41 -4.65
C PHE A 168 -18.45 36.05 -5.59
N ASP A 169 -17.36 36.80 -5.49
CA ASP A 169 -16.18 36.62 -6.32
C ASP A 169 -15.62 35.19 -6.22
N ASP A 170 -15.69 34.45 -7.32
CA ASP A 170 -15.30 33.05 -7.40
C ASP A 170 -14.04 32.84 -8.27
N VAL A 171 -13.29 31.77 -7.98
CA VAL A 171 -12.17 31.31 -8.81
C VAL A 171 -12.46 29.89 -9.28
N LEU A 172 -12.82 29.75 -10.56
CA LEU A 172 -13.27 28.50 -11.17
C LEU A 172 -12.27 28.03 -12.23
N THR A 173 -11.69 26.85 -12.03
CA THR A 173 -10.72 26.25 -12.97
C THR A 173 -11.22 24.90 -13.46
N GLY A 174 -11.27 24.71 -14.79
CA GLY A 174 -11.61 23.45 -15.44
C GLY A 174 -10.40 22.53 -15.66
N ASN A 175 -10.64 21.38 -16.29
CA ASN A 175 -9.67 20.30 -16.49
C ASN A 175 -9.35 20.10 -17.98
N GLU A 176 -8.97 18.88 -18.38
CA GLU A 176 -8.69 18.54 -19.78
C GLU A 176 -9.92 18.12 -20.61
N LEU A 177 -11.10 18.10 -20.00
CA LEU A 177 -12.35 17.75 -20.63
C LEU A 177 -13.11 19.02 -21.03
N LYS A 178 -14.10 18.85 -21.90
CA LYS A 178 -15.05 19.92 -22.19
C LYS A 178 -15.86 20.27 -20.94
N ASN A 179 -15.68 21.49 -20.43
CA ASN A 179 -16.35 21.98 -19.23
C ASN A 179 -17.30 23.15 -19.52
N ALA A 180 -18.29 23.34 -18.63
CA ALA A 180 -19.08 24.56 -18.57
C ALA A 180 -18.91 25.22 -17.19
N LEU A 181 -18.33 26.41 -17.16
CA LEU A 181 -18.06 27.18 -15.95
C LEU A 181 -18.96 28.42 -15.96
N VAL A 182 -19.76 28.58 -14.91
CA VAL A 182 -20.59 29.76 -14.68
C VAL A 182 -20.11 30.41 -13.39
N GLY A 183 -19.66 31.66 -13.45
CA GLY A 183 -19.23 32.45 -12.29
C GLY A 183 -20.42 32.73 -11.37
N GLY A 184 -21.29 33.65 -11.77
CA GLY A 184 -22.57 33.87 -11.10
C GLY A 184 -22.87 35.35 -10.88
N PHE A 185 -22.84 35.78 -9.64
CA PHE A 185 -22.74 37.22 -9.35
C PHE A 185 -21.40 37.43 -8.66
N GLY A 186 -20.76 38.57 -8.87
CA GLY A 186 -19.44 38.84 -8.29
C GLY A 186 -18.41 39.00 -9.40
N ASN A 187 -17.18 39.32 -9.02
CA ASN A 187 -16.07 39.46 -9.95
C ASN A 187 -15.37 38.11 -10.06
N ASP A 188 -15.69 37.35 -11.10
CA ASP A 188 -15.30 35.95 -11.16
C ASP A 188 -14.05 35.72 -12.04
N ILE A 189 -13.16 34.82 -11.62
CA ILE A 189 -12.01 34.36 -12.40
C ILE A 189 -12.31 32.97 -12.96
N LEU A 190 -12.44 32.88 -14.29
CA LEU A 190 -12.77 31.64 -14.99
C LEU A 190 -11.61 31.19 -15.89
N ARG A 191 -11.19 29.93 -15.72
CA ARG A 191 -10.22 29.27 -16.60
C ARG A 191 -10.76 27.92 -17.07
N GLY A 192 -10.96 27.77 -18.38
CA GLY A 192 -11.46 26.52 -18.98
C GLY A 192 -10.52 25.33 -18.78
N GLY A 193 -9.21 25.55 -18.97
CA GLY A 193 -8.25 24.45 -18.98
C GLY A 193 -8.02 23.99 -20.42
N LYS A 194 -7.86 22.69 -20.66
CA LYS A 194 -7.83 22.16 -22.03
C LYS A 194 -9.20 21.61 -22.36
N GLY A 195 -9.66 21.76 -23.59
CA GLY A 195 -10.99 21.30 -23.96
C GLY A 195 -11.64 22.26 -24.93
N ASP A 196 -12.92 22.10 -25.18
CA ASP A 196 -13.69 23.11 -25.91
C ASP A 196 -14.74 23.65 -24.94
N ASP A 197 -14.33 24.63 -24.13
CA ASP A 197 -15.04 24.99 -22.90
C ASP A 197 -16.06 26.11 -23.12
N THR A 198 -16.98 26.26 -22.17
CA THR A 198 -17.93 27.38 -22.12
C THR A 198 -17.79 28.10 -20.79
N LEU A 199 -17.40 29.37 -20.85
CA LEU A 199 -17.16 30.23 -19.69
C LEU A 199 -18.20 31.35 -19.66
N ALA A 200 -18.90 31.52 -18.55
CA ALA A 200 -19.93 32.54 -18.37
C ALA A 200 -19.77 33.21 -17.01
N GLY A 201 -19.14 34.38 -16.96
CA GLY A 201 -18.95 35.16 -15.73
C GLY A 201 -20.25 35.70 -15.14
N MET A 202 -21.19 36.10 -16.03
CA MET A 202 -22.55 36.55 -15.73
C MET A 202 -22.66 38.01 -15.24
N GLN A 203 -22.70 38.31 -13.95
CA GLN A 203 -22.86 39.69 -13.44
C GLN A 203 -21.67 40.07 -12.57
N GLY A 204 -20.99 41.16 -12.92
CA GLY A 204 -19.77 41.63 -12.25
C GLY A 204 -18.64 41.92 -13.23
N ASP A 205 -17.44 42.16 -12.69
CA ASP A 205 -16.21 42.38 -13.46
C ASP A 205 -15.44 41.05 -13.55
N ASP A 206 -15.61 40.34 -14.65
CA ASP A 206 -15.12 38.97 -14.80
C ASP A 206 -13.78 38.86 -15.54
N THR A 207 -12.91 37.97 -15.08
CA THR A 207 -11.62 37.66 -15.73
C THR A 207 -11.61 36.26 -16.34
N TYR A 208 -11.38 36.19 -17.65
CA TYR A 208 -11.29 34.95 -18.41
C TYR A 208 -9.84 34.65 -18.77
N MET A 209 -9.32 33.52 -18.32
CA MET A 209 -7.93 33.12 -18.56
C MET A 209 -7.83 32.16 -19.75
N PHE A 210 -6.85 32.39 -20.63
CA PHE A 210 -6.63 31.55 -21.81
C PHE A 210 -5.14 31.34 -22.11
N ALA A 211 -4.75 30.12 -22.45
CA ALA A 211 -3.43 29.72 -22.88
C ALA A 211 -3.44 29.03 -24.25
N ARG A 212 -2.25 28.89 -24.85
CA ARG A 212 -2.09 28.04 -26.04
C ARG A 212 -2.28 26.58 -25.66
N GLY A 213 -3.06 25.85 -26.45
CA GLY A 213 -3.43 24.45 -26.20
C GLY A 213 -4.70 24.27 -25.36
N ASP A 214 -5.36 25.36 -24.96
CA ASP A 214 -6.62 25.32 -24.22
C ASP A 214 -7.77 24.83 -25.11
N GLY A 215 -7.70 25.02 -26.43
CA GLY A 215 -8.69 24.53 -27.40
C GLY A 215 -9.65 25.62 -27.86
N ALA A 216 -10.89 25.26 -28.21
CA ALA A 216 -11.87 26.19 -28.81
C ALA A 216 -12.96 26.59 -27.82
N ASP A 217 -12.67 27.64 -27.05
CA ASP A 217 -13.52 28.10 -25.95
C ASP A 217 -14.58 29.12 -26.40
N ILE A 218 -15.65 29.19 -25.62
CA ILE A 218 -16.74 30.14 -25.79
C ILE A 218 -16.88 30.96 -24.51
N ILE A 219 -16.81 32.29 -24.64
CA ILE A 219 -17.16 33.22 -23.57
C ILE A 219 -18.60 33.71 -23.81
N VAL A 220 -19.43 33.57 -22.79
CA VAL A 220 -20.83 33.98 -22.78
C VAL A 220 -21.01 35.15 -21.81
N GLU A 221 -21.15 36.33 -22.39
CA GLU A 221 -21.23 37.59 -21.68
C GLU A 221 -22.49 38.40 -21.98
N GLY A 222 -22.91 39.15 -20.95
CA GLY A 222 -24.00 40.12 -20.98
C GLY A 222 -23.54 41.53 -21.37
N GLU A 223 -24.48 42.43 -21.63
CA GLU A 223 -24.15 43.87 -21.63
C GLU A 223 -24.54 44.44 -20.27
N GLU A 224 -23.54 44.80 -19.47
CA GLU A 224 -23.72 45.41 -18.16
C GLU A 224 -23.15 46.84 -18.14
N ALA A 225 -23.86 47.74 -17.46
CA ALA A 225 -23.46 49.13 -17.38
C ALA A 225 -22.33 49.29 -16.35
N ALA A 226 -21.18 49.77 -16.80
CA ALA A 226 -19.98 49.99 -15.99
C ALA A 226 -19.22 48.71 -15.56
N SER A 227 -19.52 47.55 -16.14
CA SER A 227 -18.67 46.36 -15.96
C SER A 227 -17.34 46.51 -16.69
N HIS A 228 -16.32 45.82 -16.18
CA HIS A 228 -14.95 45.75 -16.69
C HIS A 228 -14.48 44.30 -16.79
N ASN A 229 -14.99 43.58 -17.78
CA ASN A 229 -14.58 42.21 -18.07
C ASN A 229 -13.23 42.19 -18.81
N VAL A 230 -12.39 41.21 -18.45
CA VAL A 230 -11.01 41.08 -18.93
C VAL A 230 -10.79 39.69 -19.51
N VAL A 231 -10.14 39.61 -20.67
CA VAL A 231 -9.54 38.36 -21.16
C VAL A 231 -8.03 38.44 -20.96
N SER A 232 -7.49 37.52 -20.16
CA SER A 232 -6.06 37.45 -19.83
C SER A 232 -5.39 36.27 -20.56
N PHE A 233 -4.49 36.59 -21.47
CA PHE A 233 -3.69 35.61 -22.20
C PHE A 233 -2.42 35.24 -21.43
N LEU A 234 -2.27 33.96 -21.11
CA LEU A 234 -1.14 33.41 -20.39
C LEU A 234 0.14 33.34 -21.23
N ALA A 235 1.26 33.05 -20.57
CA ALA A 235 2.59 33.02 -21.18
C ALA A 235 2.62 32.16 -22.46
N GLY A 236 3.19 32.73 -23.53
CA GLY A 236 3.28 32.08 -24.84
C GLY A 236 2.19 32.46 -25.84
N VAL A 237 1.24 33.33 -25.45
CA VAL A 237 0.26 33.97 -26.35
C VAL A 237 0.50 35.48 -26.35
N ASN A 238 1.31 35.93 -27.31
CA ASN A 238 1.67 37.34 -27.48
C ASN A 238 0.68 38.07 -28.40
N ALA A 239 0.66 39.40 -28.34
CA ALA A 239 -0.35 40.16 -29.08
C ALA A 239 -0.15 40.16 -30.61
N ASP A 240 1.03 39.81 -31.12
CA ASP A 240 1.28 39.56 -32.54
C ASP A 240 0.92 38.12 -32.99
N GLN A 241 0.56 37.26 -32.03
CA GLN A 241 0.10 35.89 -32.25
C GLN A 241 -1.43 35.76 -32.24
N LEU A 242 -2.16 36.85 -31.99
CA LEU A 242 -3.61 36.88 -31.93
C LEU A 242 -4.21 37.35 -33.26
N TRP A 243 -5.25 36.65 -33.71
CA TRP A 243 -6.00 36.95 -34.92
C TRP A 243 -7.46 37.21 -34.59
N PHE A 244 -7.92 38.44 -34.83
CA PHE A 244 -9.27 38.90 -34.53
C PHE A 244 -10.17 38.83 -35.76
N ARG A 245 -11.32 38.18 -35.63
CA ARG A 245 -12.27 37.99 -36.73
C ARG A 245 -13.70 38.16 -36.24
N GLN A 246 -14.51 38.86 -37.03
CA GLN A 246 -15.96 38.88 -36.84
C GLN A 246 -16.59 37.63 -37.46
N VAL A 247 -17.36 36.88 -36.66
CA VAL A 247 -18.13 35.71 -37.10
C VAL A 247 -19.59 35.90 -36.71
N GLY A 248 -20.41 36.35 -37.68
CA GLY A 248 -21.79 36.75 -37.39
C GLY A 248 -21.82 37.96 -36.43
N THR A 249 -22.44 37.79 -35.27
CA THR A 249 -22.46 38.78 -34.18
C THR A 249 -21.36 38.57 -33.14
N ALA A 250 -20.60 37.47 -33.20
CA ALA A 250 -19.55 37.12 -32.25
C ALA A 250 -18.17 37.64 -32.69
N LEU A 251 -17.28 37.83 -31.72
CA LEU A 251 -15.86 38.05 -31.94
C LEU A 251 -15.13 36.72 -31.74
N GLU A 252 -14.35 36.30 -32.73
CA GLU A 252 -13.43 35.19 -32.61
C GLU A 252 -12.00 35.73 -32.49
N VAL A 253 -11.28 35.26 -31.47
CA VAL A 253 -9.88 35.58 -31.23
C VAL A 253 -9.11 34.26 -31.30
N SER A 254 -8.37 34.04 -32.39
CA SER A 254 -7.61 32.80 -32.60
C SER A 254 -6.12 33.02 -32.36
N THR A 255 -5.42 32.00 -31.86
CA THR A 255 -3.96 32.03 -31.88
C THR A 255 -3.44 31.52 -33.23
N ILE A 256 -2.50 32.23 -33.84
CA ILE A 256 -2.04 31.90 -35.19
C ILE A 256 -1.34 30.54 -35.23
N GLY A 257 -1.62 29.77 -36.28
CA GLY A 257 -0.96 28.49 -36.50
C GLY A 257 -1.41 27.36 -35.56
N THR A 258 -2.40 27.57 -34.71
CA THR A 258 -3.02 26.51 -33.89
C THR A 258 -4.52 26.38 -34.16
N GLY A 259 -5.18 25.42 -33.52
CA GLY A 259 -6.64 25.32 -33.49
C GLY A 259 -7.28 26.13 -32.36
N ASP A 260 -6.47 26.72 -31.48
CA ASP A 260 -6.94 27.32 -30.23
C ASP A 260 -7.54 28.71 -30.50
N LYS A 261 -8.71 28.95 -29.90
CA LYS A 261 -9.45 30.19 -30.08
C LYS A 261 -10.44 30.43 -28.95
N ILE A 262 -10.81 31.69 -28.79
CA ILE A 262 -11.93 32.11 -27.97
C ILE A 262 -13.01 32.71 -28.87
N THR A 263 -14.27 32.34 -28.65
CA THR A 263 -15.44 32.95 -29.28
C THR A 263 -16.26 33.70 -28.24
N ILE A 264 -16.30 35.03 -28.33
CA ILE A 264 -17.08 35.89 -27.44
C ILE A 264 -18.44 36.17 -28.09
N ASN A 265 -19.51 35.76 -27.42
CA ASN A 265 -20.88 35.90 -27.92
C ASN A 265 -21.27 37.38 -28.11
N ALA A 266 -22.14 37.65 -29.09
CA ALA A 266 -22.85 38.93 -29.23
C ALA A 266 -21.98 40.23 -29.24
N TRP A 267 -20.67 40.14 -29.44
CA TRP A 267 -19.73 41.27 -29.45
C TRP A 267 -20.18 42.45 -30.32
N PHE A 268 -20.63 42.17 -31.54
CA PHE A 268 -21.02 43.19 -32.52
C PHE A 268 -22.53 43.49 -32.51
N SER A 269 -23.25 43.12 -31.44
CA SER A 269 -24.69 43.37 -31.32
C SER A 269 -25.02 44.76 -30.75
N SER A 270 -24.08 45.39 -30.03
CA SER A 270 -24.17 46.75 -29.53
C SER A 270 -22.83 47.49 -29.63
N ALA A 271 -22.81 48.78 -29.28
CA ALA A 271 -21.60 49.60 -29.38
C ALA A 271 -20.63 49.42 -28.19
N ALA A 272 -21.13 48.93 -27.05
CA ALA A 272 -20.31 48.60 -25.90
C ALA A 272 -19.72 47.18 -26.09
N PRO A 273 -18.40 47.01 -25.94
CA PRO A 273 -17.79 45.69 -26.04
C PRO A 273 -18.24 44.80 -24.87
N ARG A 274 -18.26 43.48 -25.09
CA ARG A 274 -18.56 42.49 -24.03
C ARG A 274 -17.38 42.26 -23.08
N ILE A 275 -16.17 42.42 -23.61
CA ILE A 275 -14.91 42.41 -22.87
C ILE A 275 -14.27 43.77 -23.05
N GLN A 276 -14.02 44.46 -21.95
CA GLN A 276 -13.51 45.82 -21.93
C GLN A 276 -12.00 45.83 -22.13
N GLU A 277 -11.31 44.73 -21.81
CA GLU A 277 -9.86 44.63 -21.94
C GLU A 277 -9.35 43.24 -22.34
N PHE A 278 -8.35 43.20 -23.22
CA PHE A 278 -7.53 42.02 -23.49
C PHE A 278 -6.10 42.29 -23.00
N ARG A 279 -5.58 41.42 -22.12
CA ARG A 279 -4.23 41.50 -21.56
C ARG A 279 -3.39 40.33 -22.06
N THR A 280 -2.11 40.58 -22.33
CA THR A 280 -1.14 39.52 -22.67
C THR A 280 -0.06 39.45 -21.60
N ALA A 281 0.50 38.26 -21.38
CA ALA A 281 1.59 38.06 -20.43
C ALA A 281 2.85 38.91 -20.72
N GLU A 282 3.02 39.40 -21.95
CA GLU A 282 4.07 40.36 -22.32
C GLU A 282 3.74 41.81 -21.94
N GLY A 283 2.68 42.06 -21.18
CA GLY A 283 2.29 43.39 -20.73
C GLY A 283 1.56 44.24 -21.79
N ARG A 284 1.16 43.66 -22.94
CA ARG A 284 0.35 44.42 -23.90
C ARG A 284 -1.13 44.39 -23.53
N VAL A 285 -1.75 45.56 -23.60
CA VAL A 285 -3.17 45.82 -23.29
C VAL A 285 -3.89 46.29 -24.55
N LEU A 286 -5.02 45.68 -24.88
CA LEU A 286 -5.92 46.12 -25.94
C LEU A 286 -7.29 46.41 -25.32
N LEU A 287 -7.76 47.65 -25.47
CA LEU A 287 -9.12 47.97 -25.05
C LEU A 287 -10.14 47.35 -26.02
N GLY A 288 -11.26 46.88 -25.47
CA GLY A 288 -12.38 46.34 -26.24
C GLY A 288 -12.91 47.33 -27.29
N SER A 289 -12.87 48.63 -26.98
CA SER A 289 -13.24 49.70 -27.91
C SER A 289 -12.31 49.81 -29.14
N ASP A 290 -11.07 49.35 -29.04
CA ASP A 290 -10.05 49.41 -30.08
C ASP A 290 -10.01 48.13 -30.94
N VAL A 291 -10.68 47.05 -30.53
CA VAL A 291 -10.71 45.74 -31.24
C VAL A 291 -11.20 45.86 -32.69
N GLN A 292 -12.19 46.74 -32.94
CA GLN A 292 -12.77 46.93 -34.28
C GLN A 292 -11.71 47.34 -35.32
N ASN A 293 -10.66 48.06 -34.92
CA ASN A 293 -9.57 48.48 -35.80
C ASN A 293 -8.72 47.27 -36.24
N LEU A 294 -8.46 46.33 -35.34
CA LEU A 294 -7.74 45.09 -35.64
C LEU A 294 -8.57 44.18 -36.55
N VAL A 295 -9.86 44.00 -36.24
CA VAL A 295 -10.79 43.19 -37.06
C VAL A 295 -10.85 43.70 -38.51
N GLN A 296 -10.97 45.01 -38.71
CA GLN A 296 -11.01 45.60 -40.05
C GLN A 296 -9.69 45.42 -40.81
N THR A 297 -8.56 45.57 -40.12
CA THR A 297 -7.23 45.41 -40.74
C THR A 297 -6.98 43.95 -41.12
N MET A 298 -7.39 43.01 -40.27
CA MET A 298 -7.20 41.57 -40.49
C MET A 298 -8.17 40.97 -41.51
N ALA A 299 -9.34 41.56 -41.73
CA ALA A 299 -10.35 41.06 -42.67
C ALA A 299 -9.86 40.93 -44.13
N GLY A 300 -8.89 41.77 -44.53
CA GLY A 300 -8.28 41.74 -45.87
C GLY A 300 -7.07 40.82 -46.00
N LEU A 301 -6.65 40.16 -44.92
CA LEU A 301 -5.43 39.36 -44.85
C LEU A 301 -5.78 37.87 -44.68
N ALA A 302 -4.89 37.00 -45.17
CA ALA A 302 -5.01 35.57 -44.95
C ALA A 302 -4.41 35.19 -43.60
N MET A 303 -5.18 34.46 -42.79
CA MET A 303 -4.70 33.88 -41.53
C MET A 303 -3.56 32.86 -41.82
N PRO A 304 -2.50 32.82 -41.01
CA PRO A 304 -1.44 31.82 -41.15
C PRO A 304 -1.98 30.38 -41.11
N ALA A 305 -1.38 29.49 -41.90
CA ALA A 305 -1.76 28.07 -41.91
C ALA A 305 -1.37 27.37 -40.59
N ALA A 306 -2.03 26.26 -40.27
CA ALA A 306 -1.71 25.45 -39.10
C ALA A 306 -0.23 25.04 -39.09
N GLY A 307 0.40 25.13 -37.91
CA GLY A 307 1.84 24.93 -37.70
C GLY A 307 2.70 26.18 -37.93
N GLN A 308 2.16 27.26 -38.49
CA GLN A 308 2.88 28.52 -38.68
C GLN A 308 2.63 29.51 -37.52
N LEU A 309 3.46 29.42 -36.48
CA LEU A 309 3.33 30.19 -35.23
C LEU A 309 3.80 31.67 -35.30
N THR A 310 4.24 32.12 -36.48
CA THR A 310 4.71 33.50 -36.71
C THR A 310 4.10 34.07 -37.98
N LEU A 311 3.77 35.37 -37.96
CA LEU A 311 3.22 36.06 -39.13
C LEU A 311 4.18 36.04 -40.33
N PRO A 312 3.69 35.76 -41.56
CA PRO A 312 4.49 35.99 -42.77
C PRO A 312 4.96 37.45 -42.86
N ALA A 313 6.17 37.69 -43.37
CA ALA A 313 6.77 39.03 -43.38
C ALA A 313 5.89 40.12 -44.03
N ALA A 314 5.18 39.79 -45.11
CA ALA A 314 4.26 40.72 -45.77
C ALA A 314 3.02 41.04 -44.90
N THR A 315 2.49 40.03 -44.21
CA THR A 315 1.35 40.16 -43.29
C THR A 315 1.75 40.93 -42.03
N ALA A 316 2.92 40.63 -41.47
CA ALA A 316 3.49 41.34 -40.33
C ALA A 316 3.70 42.84 -40.63
N ALA A 317 4.25 43.16 -41.80
CA ALA A 317 4.44 44.55 -42.24
C ALA A 317 3.11 45.30 -42.43
N ALA A 318 2.07 44.62 -42.93
CA ALA A 318 0.74 45.20 -43.09
C ALA A 318 0.01 45.41 -41.76
N LEU A 319 0.20 44.52 -40.77
CA LEU A 319 -0.43 44.60 -39.45
C LEU A 319 0.30 45.51 -38.46
N ALA A 320 1.61 45.72 -38.63
CA ALA A 320 2.43 46.46 -37.67
C ALA A 320 1.86 47.83 -37.24
N PRO A 321 1.32 48.68 -38.14
CA PRO A 321 0.73 49.96 -37.73
C PRO A 321 -0.50 49.79 -36.84
N ALA A 322 -1.38 48.83 -37.17
CA ALA A 322 -2.59 48.56 -36.41
C ALA A 322 -2.26 47.92 -35.06
N LEU A 323 -1.29 47.00 -35.00
CA LEU A 323 -0.82 46.42 -33.75
C LEU A 323 -0.22 47.50 -32.84
N ALA A 324 0.67 48.35 -33.35
CA ALA A 324 1.31 49.41 -32.57
C ALA A 324 0.34 50.51 -32.10
N GLN A 325 -0.72 50.79 -32.86
CA GLN A 325 -1.71 51.79 -32.49
C GLN A 325 -2.66 51.30 -31.39
N ASN A 326 -3.09 50.04 -31.46
CA ASN A 326 -4.19 49.53 -30.63
C ASN A 326 -3.71 48.71 -29.44
N TRP A 327 -2.60 47.97 -29.58
CA TRP A 327 -1.96 47.34 -28.43
C TRP A 327 -1.08 48.36 -27.72
N ARG A 328 -1.54 48.77 -26.55
CA ARG A 328 -0.79 49.60 -25.61
C ARG A 328 0.24 48.71 -24.91
N THR A 329 1.33 49.31 -24.45
CA THR A 329 2.35 48.60 -23.67
C THR A 329 2.24 49.10 -22.23
N GLU A 330 1.86 48.20 -21.33
CA GLU A 330 2.09 48.32 -19.90
C GLU A 330 3.18 47.27 -19.55
N GLY A 331 4.46 47.66 -19.64
CA GLY A 331 5.64 46.76 -19.53
C GLY A 331 6.02 46.03 -20.84
N PRO A 332 7.18 45.35 -21.00
CA PRO A 332 8.38 45.17 -20.17
C PRO A 332 9.68 45.66 -20.89
N ASN A 333 9.57 46.40 -21.99
CA ASN A 333 10.71 46.83 -22.84
C ASN A 333 11.12 48.30 -22.62
N GLN A 334 11.10 48.77 -21.37
CA GLN A 334 11.62 50.09 -20.98
C GLN A 334 12.73 49.89 -19.94
N PRO A 335 13.98 50.30 -20.19
CA PRO A 335 14.99 50.37 -19.15
C PRO A 335 14.66 51.56 -18.24
N GLY A 336 14.17 51.31 -17.02
CA GLY A 336 13.88 52.35 -16.04
C GLY A 336 13.19 51.81 -14.79
N ASN A 337 13.09 52.64 -13.75
CA ASN A 337 12.27 52.37 -12.56
C ASN A 337 10.85 52.91 -12.83
N GLY A 338 9.85 52.06 -12.81
CA GLY A 338 8.43 52.37 -13.03
C GLY A 338 7.66 52.57 -11.72
N VAL A 339 6.52 53.25 -11.82
CA VAL A 339 5.50 53.31 -10.76
C VAL A 339 4.18 52.88 -11.40
N PHE A 340 3.65 51.75 -10.94
CA PHE A 340 2.43 51.12 -11.41
C PHE A 340 1.40 51.19 -10.30
N THR A 341 0.19 51.63 -10.63
CA THR A 341 -0.92 51.72 -9.67
C THR A 341 -2.12 51.07 -10.29
N GLY A 342 -2.64 50.04 -9.63
CA GLY A 342 -3.89 49.37 -9.93
C GLY A 342 -5.10 50.23 -9.59
N THR A 343 -6.22 49.55 -9.50
CA THR A 343 -7.57 50.06 -9.31
C THR A 343 -8.03 49.75 -7.90
N ALA A 344 -9.30 49.47 -7.65
CA ALA A 344 -9.77 48.99 -6.34
C ALA A 344 -10.39 47.58 -6.47
N ASN A 345 -10.07 46.93 -7.59
CA ASN A 345 -10.50 45.61 -8.00
C ASN A 345 -9.24 44.73 -8.10
N PRO A 346 -9.37 43.38 -8.09
CA PRO A 346 -8.24 42.48 -8.31
C PRO A 346 -7.44 42.81 -9.57
N ASP A 347 -6.16 43.16 -9.40
CA ASP A 347 -5.26 43.55 -10.48
C ASP A 347 -4.08 42.59 -10.62
N ILE A 348 -3.63 42.35 -11.86
CA ILE A 348 -2.34 41.72 -12.13
C ILE A 348 -1.34 42.80 -12.51
N ILE A 349 -0.38 43.07 -11.63
CA ILE A 349 0.57 44.16 -11.76
C ILE A 349 1.97 43.59 -11.98
N LEU A 350 2.53 43.84 -13.16
CA LEU A 350 3.85 43.37 -13.58
C LEU A 350 4.84 44.55 -13.68
N GLY A 351 5.92 44.48 -12.92
CA GLY A 351 7.04 45.42 -13.00
C GLY A 351 7.81 45.32 -14.33
N THR A 352 8.59 46.35 -14.63
CA THR A 352 9.67 46.28 -15.63
C THR A 352 10.84 45.43 -15.10
N ALA A 353 12.01 45.44 -15.76
CA ALA A 353 13.22 44.78 -15.25
C ALA A 353 14.02 45.67 -14.26
N GLY A 354 13.58 46.91 -14.04
CA GLY A 354 14.20 47.87 -13.11
C GLY A 354 13.70 47.71 -11.68
N ALA A 355 13.99 48.67 -10.80
CA ALA A 355 13.43 48.69 -9.45
C ALA A 355 12.11 49.46 -9.45
N ASP A 356 10.99 48.74 -9.42
CA ASP A 356 9.65 49.30 -9.63
C ASP A 356 8.90 49.55 -8.32
N VAL A 357 7.91 50.45 -8.35
CA VAL A 357 6.90 50.57 -7.29
C VAL A 357 5.57 50.11 -7.86
N MET A 358 4.93 49.13 -7.25
CA MET A 358 3.66 48.55 -7.67
C MET A 358 2.65 48.68 -6.53
N ALA A 359 1.46 49.21 -6.78
CA ALA A 359 0.45 49.42 -5.73
C ALA A 359 -0.93 49.04 -6.27
N GLY A 360 -1.61 48.04 -5.73
CA GLY A 360 -2.93 47.63 -6.23
C GLY A 360 -4.11 48.22 -5.50
N LEU A 361 -3.87 48.84 -4.33
CA LEU A 361 -4.86 49.56 -3.52
C LEU A 361 -5.82 48.63 -2.76
N ALA A 362 -6.91 48.20 -3.38
CA ALA A 362 -7.90 47.29 -2.80
C ALA A 362 -8.31 46.27 -3.86
N GLY A 363 -8.87 45.14 -3.47
CA GLY A 363 -8.96 43.95 -4.31
C GLY A 363 -7.87 42.94 -3.93
N ASP A 364 -8.02 41.72 -4.43
CA ASP A 364 -7.05 40.63 -4.27
C ASP A 364 -6.04 40.71 -5.42
N ASP A 365 -4.91 41.36 -5.19
CA ASP A 365 -3.98 41.72 -6.25
C ASP A 365 -2.85 40.72 -6.42
N THR A 366 -2.35 40.58 -7.65
CA THR A 366 -1.21 39.74 -7.99
C THR A 366 -0.05 40.55 -8.55
N TYR A 367 1.08 40.51 -7.87
CA TYR A 367 2.30 41.25 -8.24
C TYR A 367 3.36 40.32 -8.81
N TYR A 368 3.97 40.68 -9.93
CA TYR A 368 5.14 39.97 -10.45
C TYR A 368 6.41 40.78 -10.18
N VAL A 369 7.22 40.26 -9.26
CA VAL A 369 8.49 40.85 -8.82
C VAL A 369 9.65 40.11 -9.49
N ASN A 370 10.46 40.84 -10.25
CA ASN A 370 11.57 40.27 -10.99
C ASN A 370 12.91 40.94 -10.66
N HIS A 371 12.91 41.97 -9.83
CA HIS A 371 14.09 42.68 -9.42
C HIS A 371 14.09 42.92 -7.90
N SER A 372 15.25 42.75 -7.27
CA SER A 372 15.37 42.87 -5.80
C SER A 372 15.09 44.26 -5.22
N GLY A 373 14.96 45.26 -6.09
CA GLY A 373 14.63 46.63 -5.72
C GLY A 373 13.16 47.00 -5.92
N ASP A 374 12.32 46.05 -6.35
CA ASP A 374 10.89 46.27 -6.49
C ASP A 374 10.25 46.56 -5.12
N VAL A 375 9.15 47.30 -5.11
CA VAL A 375 8.41 47.70 -3.92
C VAL A 375 6.92 47.54 -4.21
N VAL A 376 6.27 46.62 -3.50
CA VAL A 376 4.80 46.51 -3.49
C VAL A 376 4.23 47.44 -2.40
N VAL A 377 3.04 48.02 -2.61
CA VAL A 377 2.41 48.97 -1.69
C VAL A 377 0.93 48.67 -1.53
N GLU A 378 0.60 47.95 -0.45
CA GLU A 378 -0.78 47.54 -0.15
C GLU A 378 -1.42 48.27 1.03
N GLN A 379 -2.75 48.43 0.94
CA GLN A 379 -3.56 48.99 2.02
C GLN A 379 -3.96 47.91 3.03
N ALA A 380 -4.10 48.30 4.30
CA ALA A 380 -4.58 47.37 5.31
C ALA A 380 -6.05 46.98 5.03
N GLY A 381 -6.31 45.69 4.85
CA GLY A 381 -7.63 45.18 4.47
C GLY A 381 -8.01 45.49 3.01
N GLY A 382 -7.01 45.65 2.14
CA GLY A 382 -7.18 45.83 0.69
C GLY A 382 -7.75 44.58 0.01
N GLY A 383 -7.30 43.40 0.42
CA GLY A 383 -7.73 42.11 -0.10
C GLY A 383 -6.76 41.03 0.40
N ARG A 384 -6.69 39.91 -0.31
CA ARG A 384 -5.68 38.86 -0.13
C ARG A 384 -4.70 38.92 -1.28
N ASP A 385 -3.51 39.42 -1.00
CA ASP A 385 -2.56 39.80 -2.04
C ASP A 385 -1.44 38.76 -2.23
N THR A 386 -1.06 38.54 -3.49
CA THR A 386 -0.11 37.50 -3.91
C THR A 386 1.07 38.09 -4.66
N VAL A 387 2.31 37.71 -4.28
CA VAL A 387 3.53 38.09 -5.01
C VAL A 387 4.14 36.89 -5.71
N TYR A 388 4.35 36.93 -7.02
CA TYR A 388 5.21 36.02 -7.77
C TYR A 388 6.63 36.58 -7.83
N ALA A 389 7.53 36.01 -7.02
CA ALA A 389 8.93 36.41 -6.94
C ALA A 389 9.81 35.52 -7.82
N SER A 390 10.55 36.14 -8.73
CA SER A 390 11.62 35.50 -9.53
C SER A 390 13.02 36.03 -9.20
N ALA A 391 13.12 36.92 -8.21
CA ALA A 391 14.35 37.47 -7.66
C ALA A 391 14.26 37.51 -6.13
N ASN A 392 15.40 37.77 -5.46
CA ASN A 392 15.42 37.98 -4.01
C ASN A 392 14.47 39.11 -3.62
N TYR A 393 13.59 38.90 -2.63
CA TYR A 393 12.55 39.87 -2.31
C TYR A 393 12.20 39.88 -0.82
N THR A 394 11.69 41.03 -0.35
CA THR A 394 11.09 41.16 0.98
C THR A 394 9.68 41.67 0.80
N LEU A 395 8.70 40.91 1.31
CA LEU A 395 7.29 41.25 1.18
C LEU A 395 7.00 42.61 1.82
N ALA A 396 6.18 43.40 1.13
CA ALA A 396 5.62 44.62 1.67
C ALA A 396 4.58 44.28 2.75
N ALA A 397 4.28 45.24 3.62
CA ALA A 397 3.21 45.07 4.61
C ALA A 397 1.86 44.78 3.93
N ASN A 398 1.00 44.00 4.59
CA ASN A 398 -0.33 43.60 4.10
C ASN A 398 -0.32 42.72 2.84
N VAL A 399 0.80 42.10 2.51
CA VAL A 399 0.84 41.00 1.52
C VAL A 399 0.76 39.68 2.27
N GLU A 400 -0.15 38.80 1.88
CA GLU A 400 -0.37 37.53 2.57
C GLU A 400 0.48 36.42 1.96
N GLU A 401 0.63 36.40 0.63
CA GLU A 401 1.15 35.24 -0.09
C GLU A 401 2.32 35.55 -1.01
N VAL A 402 3.18 34.55 -1.19
CA VAL A 402 4.28 34.63 -2.16
C VAL A 402 4.52 33.31 -2.87
N HIS A 403 4.55 33.37 -4.20
CA HIS A 403 5.02 32.31 -5.09
C HIS A 403 6.50 32.49 -5.40
N VAL A 404 7.32 31.49 -5.04
CA VAL A 404 8.75 31.42 -5.30
C VAL A 404 8.95 30.66 -6.61
N SER A 405 9.09 31.43 -7.69
CA SER A 405 9.05 30.92 -9.07
C SER A 405 10.42 30.52 -9.64
N ALA A 406 11.49 30.63 -8.85
CA ALA A 406 12.83 30.21 -9.23
C ALA A 406 13.61 29.67 -8.03
N ALA A 407 14.58 28.79 -8.31
CA ALA A 407 15.51 28.24 -7.34
C ALA A 407 16.59 29.25 -6.90
N GLY A 408 17.14 29.07 -5.71
CA GLY A 408 18.25 29.89 -5.19
C GLY A 408 17.84 31.27 -4.67
N LEU A 409 16.56 31.53 -4.45
CA LEU A 409 16.05 32.84 -4.03
C LEU A 409 16.06 33.00 -2.51
N THR A 410 16.29 34.23 -2.04
CA THR A 410 16.01 34.62 -0.66
C THR A 410 14.75 35.47 -0.62
N VAL A 411 13.70 34.95 0.04
CA VAL A 411 12.41 35.64 0.21
C VAL A 411 12.13 35.83 1.69
N THR A 412 11.81 37.06 2.10
CA THR A 412 11.54 37.42 3.50
C THR A 412 10.12 37.95 3.65
N GLY A 413 9.39 37.47 4.65
CA GLY A 413 8.04 37.90 4.98
C GLY A 413 7.98 39.32 5.59
N ASN A 414 6.77 39.80 5.84
CA ASN A 414 6.51 41.21 6.20
C ASN A 414 6.15 41.46 7.67
N GLY A 415 6.26 40.44 8.53
CA GLY A 415 5.90 40.48 9.94
C GLY A 415 4.52 39.89 10.26
N ASN A 416 3.73 39.56 9.22
CA ASN A 416 2.48 38.81 9.33
C ASN A 416 2.72 37.31 9.09
N ASP A 417 1.68 36.51 9.30
CA ASP A 417 1.69 35.07 9.03
C ASP A 417 1.56 34.83 7.51
N ASN A 418 2.68 34.89 6.80
CA ASN A 418 2.73 34.70 5.35
C ASN A 418 2.68 33.22 4.93
N VAL A 419 2.10 32.94 3.76
CA VAL A 419 2.14 31.64 3.08
C VAL A 419 3.12 31.69 1.90
N PHE A 420 4.12 30.80 1.92
CA PHE A 420 5.12 30.66 0.86
C PHE A 420 4.78 29.48 -0.04
N HIS A 421 4.33 29.75 -1.26
CA HIS A 421 4.15 28.74 -2.32
C HIS A 421 5.47 28.57 -3.07
N VAL A 422 6.04 27.37 -3.08
CA VAL A 422 7.34 27.09 -3.70
C VAL A 422 7.15 26.30 -4.98
N ASP A 423 6.98 27.03 -6.08
CA ASP A 423 6.75 26.43 -7.41
C ASP A 423 8.01 25.76 -7.97
N VAL A 424 9.19 26.26 -7.57
CA VAL A 424 10.49 25.72 -7.97
C VAL A 424 11.37 25.49 -6.74
N ALA A 425 11.47 24.23 -6.33
CA ALA A 425 12.30 23.83 -5.20
C ALA A 425 13.81 23.95 -5.51
N GLY A 426 14.62 24.14 -4.47
CA GLY A 426 16.07 23.95 -4.51
C GLY A 426 16.89 25.22 -4.23
N GLY A 427 17.62 25.22 -3.12
CA GLY A 427 18.55 26.28 -2.73
C GLY A 427 17.93 27.60 -2.28
N ASN A 428 16.62 27.65 -2.05
CA ASN A 428 15.91 28.82 -1.56
C ASN A 428 16.18 29.08 -0.07
N VAL A 429 16.05 30.33 0.36
CA VAL A 429 16.05 30.73 1.77
C VAL A 429 14.77 31.52 2.04
N LEU A 430 13.82 30.88 2.72
CA LEU A 430 12.52 31.46 3.04
C LEU A 430 12.53 31.90 4.49
N ARG A 431 12.18 33.17 4.76
CA ARG A 431 12.18 33.73 6.11
C ARG A 431 10.78 34.21 6.47
N GLY A 432 10.04 33.40 7.21
CA GLY A 432 8.84 33.85 7.90
C GLY A 432 9.23 34.88 8.96
N THR A 433 8.43 35.92 9.15
CA THR A 433 8.67 36.92 10.20
C THR A 433 7.46 37.12 11.11
N GLY A 434 6.33 36.50 10.77
CA GLY A 434 5.18 36.31 11.66
C GLY A 434 5.36 35.17 12.66
N THR A 435 4.29 34.83 13.35
CA THR A 435 4.25 33.78 14.39
C THR A 435 3.81 32.42 13.87
N ASN A 436 3.21 32.35 12.68
CA ASN A 436 2.62 31.15 12.11
C ASN A 436 2.77 31.09 10.57
N SER A 437 3.89 31.57 10.03
CA SER A 437 4.18 31.45 8.59
C SER A 437 4.32 29.99 8.14
N THR A 438 3.84 29.68 6.95
CA THR A 438 3.84 28.32 6.37
C THR A 438 4.51 28.29 5.01
N ALA A 439 4.98 27.11 4.58
CA ALA A 439 5.48 26.90 3.23
C ALA A 439 4.82 25.67 2.59
N THR A 440 4.52 25.73 1.30
CA THR A 440 3.94 24.62 0.55
C THR A 440 4.66 24.41 -0.77
N TYR A 441 5.01 23.17 -1.05
CA TYR A 441 5.64 22.70 -2.30
C TYR A 441 4.64 22.01 -3.22
N ALA A 442 3.33 22.10 -2.93
CA ALA A 442 2.28 21.43 -3.70
C ALA A 442 2.27 21.83 -5.20
N GLY A 443 2.73 23.04 -5.53
CA GLY A 443 2.88 23.50 -6.92
C GLY A 443 4.18 23.05 -7.60
N SER A 444 5.09 22.41 -6.86
CA SER A 444 6.39 21.99 -7.37
C SER A 444 6.27 20.82 -8.34
N LYS A 445 7.13 20.82 -9.36
CA LYS A 445 7.15 19.77 -10.40
C LYS A 445 8.22 18.70 -10.15
N ALA A 446 8.78 18.66 -8.95
CA ALA A 446 9.78 17.71 -8.50
C ALA A 446 9.73 17.60 -6.96
N GLY A 447 10.29 16.52 -6.42
CA GLY A 447 10.44 16.33 -4.98
C GLY A 447 11.27 17.42 -4.33
N ALA A 448 10.78 17.94 -3.22
CA ALA A 448 11.36 19.00 -2.43
C ALA A 448 12.29 18.45 -1.34
N THR A 449 13.47 19.05 -1.18
CA THR A 449 14.31 18.82 0.00
C THR A 449 14.36 20.09 0.82
N ALA A 450 13.74 20.11 2.00
CA ALA A 450 13.58 21.33 2.78
C ALA A 450 13.83 21.12 4.28
N SER A 451 14.52 22.08 4.91
CA SER A 451 14.81 22.06 6.34
C SER A 451 14.35 23.34 7.02
N ILE A 452 13.49 23.20 8.02
CA ILE A 452 13.21 24.24 9.00
C ILE A 452 14.43 24.36 9.92
N VAL A 453 14.87 25.59 10.16
CA VAL A 453 16.09 25.89 10.93
C VAL A 453 15.80 26.86 12.07
N SER A 454 16.66 26.84 13.08
CA SER A 454 16.52 27.64 14.30
C SER A 454 16.69 29.13 14.03
N ILE A 455 15.79 30.00 14.52
CA ILE A 455 15.80 31.44 14.22
C ILE A 455 17.06 32.22 14.62
N ASN A 456 17.91 31.64 15.48
CA ASN A 456 19.08 32.31 16.06
C ASN A 456 20.41 32.04 15.32
N GLU A 457 20.40 31.23 14.28
CA GLU A 457 21.61 30.86 13.52
C GLU A 457 21.77 31.68 12.23
N SER A 458 22.97 31.65 11.64
CA SER A 458 23.20 32.24 10.32
C SER A 458 22.78 31.26 9.23
N HIS A 459 21.77 31.62 8.45
CA HIS A 459 21.21 30.76 7.40
C HIS A 459 21.67 31.20 6.02
N ALA A 460 22.44 30.34 5.36
CA ALA A 460 22.85 30.49 3.97
C ALA A 460 22.14 29.45 3.09
N ALA A 461 21.94 29.80 1.81
CA ALA A 461 21.41 28.88 0.81
C ALA A 461 22.22 27.59 0.75
N ARG A 462 21.54 26.45 0.63
CA ARG A 462 22.16 25.13 0.48
C ARG A 462 21.86 24.61 -0.93
N PRO A 463 22.86 24.36 -1.78
CA PRO A 463 22.58 23.85 -3.13
C PRO A 463 21.70 22.59 -3.07
N GLY A 464 20.56 22.62 -3.77
CA GLY A 464 19.61 21.50 -3.83
C GLY A 464 18.69 21.34 -2.61
N SER A 465 18.80 22.17 -1.57
CA SER A 465 17.92 22.11 -0.40
C SER A 465 17.48 23.49 0.07
N ASP A 466 16.20 23.62 0.37
CA ASP A 466 15.60 24.86 0.81
C ASP A 466 15.73 25.04 2.32
N VAL A 467 16.04 26.27 2.74
CA VAL A 467 16.27 26.63 4.14
C VAL A 467 15.12 27.52 4.61
N LEU A 468 14.33 27.01 5.54
CA LEU A 468 13.11 27.64 6.04
C LEU A 468 13.35 28.20 7.44
N VAL A 469 13.40 29.52 7.58
CA VAL A 469 13.62 30.19 8.86
C VAL A 469 12.29 30.70 9.39
N ASN A 470 11.96 30.37 10.64
CA ASN A 470 10.72 30.80 11.30
C ASN A 470 9.46 30.44 10.48
N ILE A 471 9.46 29.24 9.91
CA ILE A 471 8.31 28.61 9.28
C ILE A 471 7.85 27.49 10.21
N PHE A 472 6.54 27.41 10.48
CA PHE A 472 5.98 26.47 11.45
C PHE A 472 5.46 25.18 10.79
N SER A 473 4.91 25.31 9.58
CA SER A 473 4.32 24.20 8.84
C SER A 473 4.88 24.12 7.43
N VAL A 474 5.17 22.92 6.98
CA VAL A 474 5.61 22.64 5.61
C VAL A 474 4.73 21.54 5.02
N THR A 475 4.24 21.77 3.80
CA THR A 475 3.58 20.76 2.98
C THR A 475 4.47 20.47 1.77
N GLY A 476 4.75 19.19 1.51
CA GLY A 476 5.54 18.75 0.36
C GLY A 476 4.77 18.82 -0.95
N SER A 477 5.36 18.20 -1.97
CA SER A 477 4.90 18.17 -3.35
C SER A 477 4.05 16.91 -3.62
N GLY A 478 3.88 16.57 -4.91
CA GLY A 478 3.28 15.31 -5.32
C GLY A 478 4.31 14.23 -5.69
N TYR A 479 5.55 14.38 -5.23
CA TYR A 479 6.69 13.53 -5.52
C TYR A 479 7.50 13.32 -4.23
N ASP A 480 8.35 12.28 -4.20
CA ASP A 480 9.23 11.94 -3.08
C ASP A 480 9.98 13.16 -2.48
N ASP A 481 9.54 13.59 -1.30
CA ASP A 481 10.06 14.76 -0.58
C ASP A 481 10.96 14.35 0.60
N VAL A 482 11.83 15.28 1.02
CA VAL A 482 12.64 15.15 2.24
C VAL A 482 12.46 16.40 3.08
N LEU A 483 11.64 16.30 4.13
CA LEU A 483 11.27 17.42 5.00
C LEU A 483 11.83 17.21 6.40
N SER A 484 12.46 18.25 6.95
CA SER A 484 13.05 18.22 8.29
C SER A 484 12.67 19.45 9.12
N GLY A 485 12.26 19.24 10.37
CA GLY A 485 11.94 20.30 11.33
C GLY A 485 13.13 20.72 12.20
N ASN A 486 12.87 21.65 13.12
CA ASN A 486 13.86 22.27 14.01
C ASN A 486 13.63 21.88 15.48
N GLU A 487 13.91 22.77 16.44
CA GLU A 487 13.73 22.54 17.87
C GLU A 487 12.34 22.92 18.43
N LEU A 488 11.47 23.44 17.59
CA LEU A 488 10.11 23.86 17.93
C LEU A 488 9.13 22.79 17.48
N ALA A 489 7.91 22.81 18.03
CA ALA A 489 6.82 22.01 17.48
C ALA A 489 6.57 22.41 16.03
N ASN A 490 6.72 21.50 15.09
CA ASN A 490 6.51 21.70 13.66
C ASN A 490 5.42 20.78 13.13
N THR A 491 4.77 21.19 12.05
CA THR A 491 3.86 20.34 11.28
C THR A 491 4.47 20.06 9.92
N LEU A 492 4.76 18.80 9.62
CA LEU A 492 5.29 18.37 8.33
C LEU A 492 4.27 17.46 7.65
N VAL A 493 3.92 17.79 6.40
CA VAL A 493 3.03 16.99 5.56
C VAL A 493 3.81 16.61 4.30
N GLY A 494 3.97 15.33 4.00
CA GLY A 494 4.64 14.82 2.81
C GLY A 494 3.84 15.15 1.54
N GLY A 495 2.73 14.46 1.32
CA GLY A 495 1.85 14.73 0.18
C GLY A 495 1.56 13.44 -0.59
N LEU A 496 1.95 13.41 -1.87
CA LEU A 496 1.99 12.17 -2.64
C LEU A 496 3.44 11.78 -2.89
N GLY A 497 3.72 10.50 -3.04
CA GLY A 497 5.08 10.01 -3.26
C GLY A 497 5.66 9.41 -2.00
N ASN A 498 6.89 8.92 -2.08
CA ASN A 498 7.55 8.27 -0.94
C ASN A 498 8.34 9.32 -0.15
N ASP A 499 7.74 9.86 0.90
CA ASP A 499 8.27 11.01 1.60
C ASP A 499 9.13 10.62 2.80
N THR A 500 10.15 11.41 3.08
CA THR A 500 10.98 11.28 4.29
C THR A 500 10.74 12.47 5.21
N LEU A 501 10.14 12.20 6.37
CA LEU A 501 9.76 13.22 7.35
C LEU A 501 10.56 13.06 8.64
N GLN A 502 11.24 14.14 9.07
CA GLN A 502 11.92 14.19 10.37
C GLN A 502 11.46 15.42 11.15
N GLY A 503 10.75 15.24 12.28
CA GLY A 503 10.26 16.35 13.11
C GLY A 503 11.37 17.23 13.68
N GLY A 504 12.52 16.63 14.02
CA GLY A 504 13.58 17.34 14.73
C GLY A 504 13.35 17.22 16.24
N LYS A 505 13.64 18.27 17.01
CA LYS A 505 13.26 18.28 18.44
C LYS A 505 11.95 19.02 18.59
N GLY A 506 11.12 18.60 19.52
CA GLY A 506 9.89 19.33 19.80
C GLY A 506 8.77 18.39 20.12
N SER A 507 7.58 18.73 19.66
CA SER A 507 6.44 17.83 19.72
C SER A 507 5.72 18.02 18.40
N ASP A 508 6.18 17.25 17.43
CA ASP A 508 5.92 17.50 16.03
C ASP A 508 4.71 16.69 15.55
N VAL A 509 4.09 17.15 14.48
CA VAL A 509 3.03 16.42 13.78
C VAL A 509 3.54 16.08 12.39
N LEU A 510 3.64 14.79 12.11
CA LEU A 510 4.13 14.25 10.84
C LEU A 510 2.98 13.50 10.15
N THR A 511 2.73 13.85 8.90
CA THR A 511 1.72 13.21 8.05
C THR A 511 2.36 12.89 6.71
N GLY A 512 2.53 11.61 6.38
CA GLY A 512 3.17 11.13 5.15
C GLY A 512 2.29 11.43 3.96
N GLY A 513 1.15 10.74 3.85
CA GLY A 513 0.16 11.01 2.81
C GLY A 513 -0.17 9.76 2.01
N LEU A 514 -0.01 9.80 0.69
CA LEU A 514 -0.10 8.59 -0.15
C LEU A 514 1.29 8.24 -0.67
N GLY A 515 1.76 7.03 -0.39
CA GLY A 515 3.07 6.55 -0.80
C GLY A 515 3.63 5.57 0.22
N ASP A 516 4.89 5.17 0.07
CA ASP A 516 5.65 4.45 1.09
C ASP A 516 6.48 5.46 1.89
N ASP A 517 5.97 5.93 3.02
CA ASP A 517 6.55 7.05 3.76
C ASP A 517 7.54 6.60 4.84
N THR A 518 8.57 7.42 5.08
CA THR A 518 9.62 7.18 6.08
C THR A 518 9.64 8.29 7.13
N TYR A 519 9.30 7.91 8.36
CA TYR A 519 9.35 8.76 9.54
C TYR A 519 10.64 8.55 10.30
N VAL A 520 11.50 9.56 10.32
CA VAL A 520 12.81 9.47 10.97
C VAL A 520 12.72 10.01 12.40
N PHE A 521 13.16 9.21 13.36
CA PHE A 521 13.16 9.57 14.78
C PHE A 521 14.50 9.29 15.45
N ALA A 522 14.96 10.23 16.28
CA ALA A 522 16.17 10.13 17.07
C ALA A 522 15.91 10.36 18.56
N ARG A 523 16.90 9.98 19.40
CA ARG A 523 16.84 10.33 20.82
C ARG A 523 17.01 11.84 20.99
N GLY A 524 16.12 12.45 21.77
CA GLY A 524 16.05 13.89 21.99
C GLY A 524 15.12 14.64 21.04
N ASP A 525 14.42 13.93 20.15
CA ASP A 525 13.46 14.51 19.21
C ASP A 525 12.15 14.93 19.92
N GLY A 526 11.91 14.44 21.14
CA GLY A 526 10.76 14.84 21.93
C GLY A 526 9.53 13.99 21.62
N ALA A 527 8.35 14.59 21.60
CA ALA A 527 7.07 13.87 21.67
C ALA A 527 6.23 14.07 20.39
N ASP A 528 6.44 13.21 19.41
CA ASP A 528 5.90 13.39 18.07
C ASP A 528 4.65 12.56 17.84
N VAL A 529 3.84 13.02 16.90
CA VAL A 529 2.59 12.37 16.48
C VAL A 529 2.69 12.07 14.98
N ILE A 530 2.50 10.80 14.64
CA ILE A 530 2.39 10.34 13.26
C ILE A 530 0.92 10.10 12.93
N THR A 531 0.47 10.68 11.83
CA THR A 531 -0.87 10.46 11.27
C THR A 531 -0.75 9.88 9.87
N GLU A 532 -1.19 8.63 9.71
CA GLU A 532 -1.17 7.94 8.42
C GLU A 532 -2.55 7.52 7.93
N SER A 533 -2.70 7.46 6.60
CA SER A 533 -3.91 7.03 5.91
C SER A 533 -3.80 5.55 5.50
N SER A 534 -4.51 4.66 6.21
CA SER A 534 -4.48 3.20 5.98
C SER A 534 -5.21 2.72 4.70
N ALA A 535 -5.44 3.59 3.71
CA ALA A 535 -6.25 3.28 2.53
C ALA A 535 -5.44 2.63 1.39
N ASP A 536 -4.11 2.66 1.48
CA ASP A 536 -3.22 2.18 0.43
C ASP A 536 -2.62 0.82 0.78
N ALA A 537 -2.25 0.04 -0.24
CA ALA A 537 -1.53 -1.24 -0.09
C ALA A 537 -0.01 -1.03 0.14
N ASN A 538 0.37 0.15 0.61
CA ASN A 538 1.74 0.67 0.71
C ASN A 538 2.38 0.30 2.07
N TYR A 539 3.69 0.53 2.20
CA TYR A 539 4.50 0.21 3.38
C TYR A 539 5.13 1.45 3.99
N ASP A 540 4.62 1.87 5.13
CA ASP A 540 5.14 2.99 5.90
C ASP A 540 6.12 2.53 6.99
N THR A 541 7.18 3.30 7.16
CA THR A 541 8.31 2.94 8.02
C THR A 541 8.60 4.01 9.06
N VAL A 542 8.74 3.60 10.31
CA VAL A 542 9.45 4.40 11.33
C VAL A 542 10.91 3.98 11.40
N ALA A 543 11.81 4.89 11.03
CA ALA A 543 13.24 4.69 11.03
C ALA A 543 13.90 5.38 12.25
N PHE A 544 14.42 4.58 13.17
CA PHE A 544 15.16 5.05 14.34
C PHE A 544 16.64 5.28 14.03
N LEU A 545 17.15 6.49 14.26
CA LEU A 545 18.56 6.83 14.06
C LEU A 545 19.50 6.20 15.10
N ALA A 546 20.81 6.28 14.84
CA ALA A 546 21.86 5.69 15.66
C ALA A 546 21.75 6.12 17.13
N GLY A 547 21.67 5.13 18.02
CA GLY A 547 21.52 5.35 19.46
C GLY A 547 20.10 5.12 20.01
N VAL A 548 19.14 4.76 19.15
CA VAL A 548 17.83 4.21 19.54
C VAL A 548 17.74 2.78 19.01
N ASN A 549 18.04 1.82 19.87
CA ASN A 549 17.88 0.39 19.59
C ASN A 549 16.57 -0.13 20.16
N ILE A 550 16.15 -1.30 19.68
CA ILE A 550 14.87 -1.92 20.03
C ILE A 550 14.74 -2.25 21.52
N ASP A 551 15.84 -2.63 22.16
CA ASP A 551 15.94 -2.90 23.60
C ASP A 551 15.91 -1.61 24.44
N GLN A 552 15.91 -0.45 23.77
CA GLN A 552 15.74 0.88 24.34
C GLN A 552 14.37 1.48 24.02
N LEU A 553 13.47 0.73 23.38
CA LEU A 553 12.10 1.15 23.09
C LEU A 553 11.12 0.52 24.07
N TRP A 554 10.05 1.25 24.34
CA TRP A 554 8.93 0.81 25.15
C TRP A 554 7.64 1.00 24.36
N PHE A 555 6.95 -0.10 24.07
CA PHE A 555 5.72 -0.13 23.29
C PHE A 555 4.50 -0.18 24.19
N ARG A 556 3.51 0.65 23.89
CA ARG A 556 2.28 0.73 24.66
C ARG A 556 1.08 1.05 23.77
N GLN A 557 0.05 0.24 23.87
CA GLN A 557 -1.25 0.56 23.29
C GLN A 557 -2.01 1.60 24.14
N VAL A 558 -2.50 2.67 23.53
CA VAL A 558 -3.33 3.69 24.18
C VAL A 558 -4.58 3.94 23.33
N GLY A 559 -5.69 3.29 23.67
CA GLY A 559 -6.89 3.33 22.83
C GLY A 559 -6.62 2.70 21.46
N ALA A 560 -6.88 3.43 20.38
CA ALA A 560 -6.56 3.01 19.01
C ALA A 560 -5.09 3.27 18.62
N ASP A 561 -4.37 4.08 19.40
CA ASP A 561 -3.04 4.57 19.06
C ASP A 561 -1.93 3.66 19.64
N LEU A 562 -0.78 3.64 18.96
CA LEU A 562 0.45 3.02 19.45
C LEU A 562 1.42 4.11 19.95
N GLU A 563 1.80 4.07 21.23
CA GLU A 563 2.90 4.87 21.77
C GLU A 563 4.20 4.05 21.76
N VAL A 564 5.25 4.60 21.17
CA VAL A 564 6.62 4.06 21.17
C VAL A 564 7.53 5.07 21.86
N SER A 565 7.98 4.77 23.08
CA SER A 565 8.83 5.67 23.88
C SER A 565 10.25 5.17 23.95
N THR A 566 11.23 6.08 24.02
CA THR A 566 12.61 5.66 24.36
C THR A 566 12.78 5.56 25.87
N ILE A 567 13.36 4.46 26.33
CA ILE A 567 13.48 4.11 27.74
C ILE A 567 14.31 5.14 28.49
N GLY A 568 13.75 5.63 29.61
CA GLY A 568 14.43 6.56 30.50
C GLY A 568 14.46 8.00 30.00
N THR A 569 13.80 8.34 28.90
CA THR A 569 13.62 9.73 28.44
C THR A 569 12.13 10.09 28.33
N THR A 570 11.86 11.33 27.96
CA THR A 570 10.50 11.80 27.63
C THR A 570 10.16 11.66 26.16
N ASP A 571 11.11 11.18 25.34
CA ASP A 571 10.97 11.13 23.90
C ASP A 571 10.06 9.96 23.52
N LYS A 572 9.09 10.23 22.65
CA LYS A 572 8.11 9.25 22.20
C LYS A 572 7.55 9.60 20.83
N ILE A 573 7.06 8.58 20.14
CA ILE A 573 6.22 8.69 18.96
C ILE A 573 4.83 8.16 19.31
N THR A 574 3.79 8.86 18.89
CA THR A 574 2.39 8.42 18.96
C THR A 574 1.88 8.21 17.54
N ILE A 575 1.66 6.95 17.16
CA ILE A 575 1.10 6.59 15.85
C ILE A 575 -0.42 6.48 16.02
N ARG A 576 -1.16 7.35 15.33
CA ARG A 576 -2.62 7.40 15.42
C ARG A 576 -3.26 6.20 14.74
N ALA A 577 -4.31 5.64 15.33
CA ALA A 577 -5.12 4.56 14.75
C ALA A 577 -4.37 3.28 14.33
N TRP A 578 -3.16 3.04 14.84
CA TRP A 578 -2.34 1.88 14.49
C TRP A 578 -3.01 0.51 14.69
N ASN A 579 -3.90 0.38 15.68
CA ASN A 579 -4.59 -0.89 15.98
C ASN A 579 -5.92 -1.05 15.21
N ALA A 580 -6.03 -0.50 14.01
CA ALA A 580 -7.10 -0.82 13.06
C ALA A 580 -6.94 -2.25 12.50
N ALA A 581 -7.86 -2.69 11.62
CA ALA A 581 -7.82 -4.05 11.05
C ALA A 581 -6.54 -4.34 10.25
N VAL A 582 -5.93 -3.28 9.71
CA VAL A 582 -4.61 -3.24 9.10
C VAL A 582 -3.86 -2.11 9.81
N PRO A 583 -2.60 -2.32 10.26
CA PRO A 583 -1.75 -1.22 10.70
C PRO A 583 -1.66 -0.12 9.63
N ASN A 584 -1.35 1.10 10.05
CA ASN A 584 -1.03 2.21 9.15
C ASN A 584 0.44 2.63 9.26
N ILE A 585 1.23 1.76 9.87
CA ILE A 585 2.69 1.77 9.96
C ILE A 585 3.05 0.29 10.05
N GLU A 586 3.61 -0.22 8.98
CA GLU A 586 3.85 -1.65 8.79
C GLU A 586 5.18 -2.04 9.41
N GLU A 587 6.11 -1.09 9.51
CA GLU A 587 7.50 -1.37 9.80
C GLU A 587 8.19 -0.40 10.76
N PHE A 588 9.00 -0.96 11.65
CA PHE A 588 9.92 -0.23 12.53
C PHE A 588 11.34 -0.69 12.27
N ARG A 589 12.20 0.21 11.77
CA ARG A 589 13.62 -0.06 11.53
C ARG A 589 14.49 0.66 12.54
N THR A 590 15.47 -0.04 13.11
CA THR A 590 16.53 0.59 13.89
C THR A 590 17.77 0.82 13.05
N ALA A 591 18.59 1.82 13.42
CA ALA A 591 19.91 2.01 12.84
C ALA A 591 20.83 0.79 13.01
N ALA A 592 20.53 -0.13 13.92
CA ALA A 592 21.23 -1.41 14.04
C ALA A 592 20.69 -2.50 13.09
N GLY A 593 19.81 -2.17 12.13
CA GLY A 593 19.28 -3.09 11.14
C GLY A 593 18.16 -4.01 11.62
N HIS A 594 17.73 -3.90 12.89
CA HIS A 594 16.57 -4.65 13.36
C HIS A 594 15.30 -4.09 12.72
N VAL A 595 14.46 -4.99 12.23
CA VAL A 595 13.14 -4.72 11.67
C VAL A 595 12.11 -5.38 12.59
N MET A 596 11.03 -4.67 12.92
CA MET A 596 9.82 -5.25 13.51
C MET A 596 8.62 -4.90 12.65
N ARG A 597 7.70 -5.86 12.53
CA ARG A 597 6.44 -5.68 11.82
C ARG A 597 5.26 -6.00 12.74
N GLY A 598 4.03 -5.72 12.28
CA GLY A 598 2.81 -5.71 13.10
C GLY A 598 2.70 -6.79 14.19
N ALA A 599 2.98 -8.06 13.88
CA ALA A 599 2.90 -9.15 14.86
C ALA A 599 3.96 -9.07 15.98
N ASP A 600 5.19 -8.63 15.66
CA ASP A 600 6.28 -8.44 16.63
C ASP A 600 5.98 -7.28 17.56
N VAL A 601 5.47 -6.18 17.01
CA VAL A 601 5.06 -5.02 17.79
C VAL A 601 3.92 -5.40 18.73
N GLN A 602 2.91 -6.14 18.24
CA GLN A 602 1.83 -6.67 19.08
C GLN A 602 2.35 -7.61 20.18
N LEU A 603 3.35 -8.44 19.90
CA LEU A 603 3.99 -9.30 20.89
C LEU A 603 4.67 -8.47 21.99
N LEU A 604 5.44 -7.45 21.62
CA LEU A 604 6.11 -6.56 22.56
C LEU A 604 5.11 -5.74 23.38
N VAL A 605 4.06 -5.20 22.75
CA VAL A 605 2.96 -4.51 23.44
C VAL A 605 2.35 -5.40 24.52
N ARG A 606 2.04 -6.66 24.20
CA ARG A 606 1.48 -7.63 25.17
C ARG A 606 2.46 -7.97 26.29
N ALA A 607 3.74 -8.16 25.96
CA ALA A 607 4.78 -8.47 26.94
C ALA A 607 5.02 -7.29 27.90
N MET A 608 4.97 -6.06 27.40
CA MET A 608 5.20 -4.84 28.18
C MET A 608 3.96 -4.36 28.96
N ALA A 609 2.75 -4.76 28.56
CA ALA A 609 1.49 -4.29 29.17
C ALA A 609 1.39 -4.48 30.69
N ASN A 610 2.03 -5.51 31.24
CA ASN A 610 2.00 -5.84 32.68
C ASN A 610 3.29 -5.44 33.43
N LEU A 611 4.20 -4.72 32.77
CA LEU A 611 5.47 -4.29 33.33
C LEU A 611 5.45 -2.78 33.55
N ALA A 612 6.16 -2.31 34.59
CA ALA A 612 6.32 -0.88 34.80
C ALA A 612 7.40 -0.35 33.83
N PRO A 613 7.13 0.76 33.10
CA PRO A 613 8.14 1.39 32.28
C PRO A 613 9.31 1.88 33.15
N PRO A 614 10.56 1.83 32.67
CA PRO A 614 11.69 2.31 33.44
C PRO A 614 11.55 3.81 33.78
N PRO A 615 11.95 4.24 34.99
CA PRO A 615 11.89 5.64 35.39
C PRO A 615 12.83 6.52 34.55
N LEU A 616 12.50 7.81 34.45
CA LEU A 616 13.34 8.81 33.77
C LEU A 616 14.78 8.80 34.30
N GLY A 617 15.75 8.94 33.39
CA GLY A 617 17.19 8.85 33.65
C GLY A 617 17.75 7.43 33.66
N GLN A 618 16.91 6.40 33.63
CA GLN A 618 17.35 5.00 33.53
C GLN A 618 17.34 4.53 32.06
N LEU A 619 18.48 4.67 31.39
CA LEU A 619 18.65 4.37 29.95
C LEU A 619 18.76 2.87 29.59
N THR A 620 18.62 1.98 30.58
CA THR A 620 18.71 0.52 30.39
C THR A 620 17.63 -0.20 31.19
N LEU A 621 17.07 -1.27 30.63
CA LEU A 621 16.08 -2.09 31.31
C LEU A 621 16.59 -2.61 32.68
N PRO A 622 15.78 -2.53 33.75
CA PRO A 622 16.09 -3.23 35.00
C PRO A 622 16.27 -4.73 34.76
N ALA A 623 17.20 -5.39 35.47
CA ALA A 623 17.52 -6.80 35.23
C ALA A 623 16.32 -7.76 35.29
N ALA A 624 15.36 -7.50 36.19
CA ALA A 624 14.12 -8.29 36.28
C ALA A 624 13.20 -8.07 35.07
N THR A 625 13.07 -6.82 34.60
CA THR A 625 12.28 -6.47 33.41
C THR A 625 12.93 -7.04 32.15
N ALA A 626 14.25 -6.93 32.02
CA ALA A 626 15.01 -7.52 30.92
C ALA A 626 14.84 -9.04 30.86
N ALA A 627 14.91 -9.74 32.01
CA ALA A 627 14.68 -11.18 32.07
C ALA A 627 13.23 -11.57 31.70
N ALA A 628 12.24 -10.77 32.07
CA ALA A 628 10.84 -10.99 31.73
C ALA A 628 10.55 -10.75 30.24
N LEU A 629 11.19 -9.74 29.64
CA LEU A 629 11.05 -9.41 28.22
C LEU A 629 11.91 -10.29 27.31
N ALA A 630 12.95 -10.95 27.83
CA ALA A 630 13.90 -11.71 27.01
C ALA A 630 13.25 -12.72 26.03
N PRO A 631 12.19 -13.48 26.38
CA PRO A 631 11.53 -14.38 25.41
C PRO A 631 10.81 -13.62 24.29
N ALA A 632 10.11 -12.54 24.63
CA ALA A 632 9.38 -11.72 23.66
C ALA A 632 10.34 -10.92 22.78
N LEU A 633 11.41 -10.37 23.35
CA LEU A 633 12.49 -9.73 22.62
C LEU A 633 13.20 -10.73 21.73
N ALA A 634 13.51 -11.95 22.17
CA ALA A 634 14.14 -12.96 21.32
C ALA A 634 13.26 -13.43 20.15
N GLN A 635 11.94 -13.37 20.32
CA GLN A 635 10.99 -13.70 19.26
C GLN A 635 10.74 -12.51 18.32
N ALA A 636 10.56 -11.31 18.86
CA ALA A 636 10.49 -10.06 18.08
C ALA A 636 11.85 -9.66 17.47
N TRP A 637 12.96 -10.26 17.94
CA TRP A 637 14.27 -10.22 17.32
C TRP A 637 14.28 -11.15 16.11
N HIS A 638 13.55 -10.76 15.08
CA HIS A 638 13.87 -11.23 13.75
C HIS A 638 15.11 -10.48 13.29
N PHE A 639 16.27 -11.02 13.66
CA PHE A 639 17.56 -10.60 13.13
C PHE A 639 17.65 -11.14 11.69
N ASN A 640 16.97 -10.48 10.75
CA ASN A 640 17.01 -10.87 9.33
C ASN A 640 18.31 -10.42 8.62
N GLY A 641 19.35 -10.02 9.36
CA GLY A 641 20.67 -9.69 8.80
C GLY A 641 21.53 -8.87 9.76
N PRO A 642 22.84 -8.73 9.51
CA PRO A 642 23.78 -8.04 10.39
C PRO A 642 23.50 -6.55 10.47
N THR A 643 24.02 -5.96 11.54
CA THR A 643 23.95 -4.54 11.90
C THR A 643 24.31 -3.63 10.73
N GLN A 644 23.30 -3.14 10.01
CA GLN A 644 23.44 -2.44 8.73
C GLN A 644 24.17 -3.30 7.68
N PRO A 645 23.71 -3.29 6.41
CA PRO A 645 24.58 -3.67 5.32
C PRO A 645 25.83 -2.81 5.42
N THR A 646 26.98 -3.41 5.73
CA THR A 646 28.27 -2.70 5.64
C THR A 646 28.66 -2.46 4.18
N GLY A 647 27.95 -3.10 3.25
CA GLY A 647 28.04 -2.98 1.81
C GLY A 647 26.94 -2.12 1.19
N PRO A 648 27.00 -1.90 -0.13
CA PRO A 648 26.04 -1.10 -0.90
C PRO A 648 24.61 -1.66 -0.93
N THR A 649 23.67 -0.76 -1.21
CA THR A 649 22.28 -1.07 -1.56
C THR A 649 22.15 -1.26 -3.07
N PHE A 650 21.45 -2.32 -3.48
CA PHE A 650 21.09 -2.60 -4.87
C PHE A 650 19.57 -2.59 -4.98
N VAL A 651 19.04 -1.63 -5.73
CA VAL A 651 17.60 -1.44 -5.94
C VAL A 651 17.24 -1.84 -7.37
N GLY A 652 16.24 -2.70 -7.49
CA GLY A 652 15.58 -3.12 -8.73
C GLY A 652 14.56 -2.10 -9.21
N THR A 653 13.63 -2.57 -10.02
CA THR A 653 12.53 -1.86 -10.65
C THR A 653 11.21 -2.54 -10.25
N ALA A 654 10.06 -1.97 -10.61
CA ALA A 654 8.77 -2.65 -10.36
C ALA A 654 8.48 -3.83 -11.32
N GLY A 655 9.51 -4.43 -11.92
CA GLY A 655 9.40 -5.59 -12.82
C GLY A 655 10.40 -6.67 -12.43
N ALA A 656 10.38 -7.82 -13.12
CA ALA A 656 11.22 -8.96 -12.77
C ALA A 656 12.73 -8.67 -12.93
N ASP A 657 13.45 -8.58 -11.81
CA ASP A 657 14.85 -8.25 -11.71
C ASP A 657 15.72 -9.43 -11.26
N VAL A 658 17.02 -9.35 -11.59
CA VAL A 658 18.03 -10.29 -11.10
C VAL A 658 19.07 -9.50 -10.32
N ILE A 659 19.02 -9.63 -9.00
CA ILE A 659 19.79 -8.80 -8.08
C ILE A 659 20.88 -9.64 -7.43
N ASN A 660 22.14 -9.20 -7.58
CA ASN A 660 23.30 -9.88 -7.04
C ASN A 660 24.21 -8.88 -6.33
N GLY A 661 24.42 -9.12 -5.04
CA GLY A 661 25.28 -8.30 -4.19
C GLY A 661 26.76 -8.36 -4.58
N SER A 662 27.51 -7.46 -3.95
CA SER A 662 28.96 -7.58 -3.79
C SER A 662 29.31 -8.79 -2.90
N THR A 663 30.59 -8.97 -2.54
CA THR A 663 30.99 -10.05 -1.61
C THR A 663 30.81 -9.68 -0.13
N GLY A 664 30.35 -8.46 0.16
CA GLY A 664 30.10 -7.94 1.51
C GLY A 664 28.67 -8.23 1.97
N ALA A 665 28.26 -7.67 3.11
CA ALA A 665 26.87 -7.71 3.56
C ALA A 665 26.08 -6.59 2.88
N ASP A 666 25.24 -6.91 1.90
CA ASP A 666 24.53 -5.94 1.04
C ASP A 666 23.02 -5.86 1.32
N LEU A 667 22.37 -4.77 0.91
CA LEU A 667 20.90 -4.65 0.86
C LEU A 667 20.43 -4.86 -0.58
N LEU A 668 19.54 -5.82 -0.80
CA LEU A 668 18.99 -6.19 -2.11
C LEU A 668 17.48 -5.89 -2.09
N GLN A 669 17.05 -4.90 -2.86
CA GLN A 669 15.66 -4.41 -2.91
C GLN A 669 15.06 -4.69 -4.28
N GLY A 670 14.04 -5.54 -4.38
CA GLY A 670 13.32 -5.85 -5.63
C GLY A 670 12.30 -4.81 -6.01
N LEU A 671 11.57 -4.31 -5.01
CA LEU A 671 10.36 -3.49 -5.14
C LEU A 671 9.14 -4.36 -5.48
N GLY A 672 8.87 -4.66 -6.74
CA GLY A 672 7.75 -5.53 -7.11
C GLY A 672 8.00 -6.19 -8.45
N GLY A 673 7.24 -7.25 -8.77
CA GLY A 673 7.57 -8.13 -9.88
C GLY A 673 8.09 -9.48 -9.39
N ASP A 674 8.47 -10.39 -10.30
CA ASP A 674 9.03 -11.70 -9.94
C ASP A 674 10.56 -11.61 -9.91
N ASP A 675 11.14 -11.38 -8.74
CA ASP A 675 12.55 -11.05 -8.57
C ASP A 675 13.41 -12.28 -8.23
N THR A 676 14.70 -12.19 -8.56
CA THR A 676 15.68 -13.24 -8.27
C THR A 676 16.92 -12.70 -7.57
N TYR A 677 17.14 -13.15 -6.34
CA TYR A 677 18.26 -12.76 -5.48
C TYR A 677 19.37 -13.79 -5.47
N TYR A 678 20.62 -13.33 -5.56
CA TYR A 678 21.79 -14.16 -5.32
C TYR A 678 22.47 -13.74 -4.01
N VAL A 679 22.16 -14.49 -2.95
CA VAL A 679 22.77 -14.31 -1.63
C VAL A 679 24.10 -15.05 -1.60
N ASN A 680 25.17 -14.28 -1.44
CA ASN A 680 26.53 -14.76 -1.53
C ASN A 680 27.32 -14.55 -0.23
N HIS A 681 26.81 -13.71 0.66
CA HIS A 681 27.33 -13.47 1.99
C HIS A 681 26.20 -13.71 3.01
N SER A 682 26.51 -14.31 4.16
CA SER A 682 25.49 -14.59 5.21
C SER A 682 24.94 -13.32 5.88
N GLY A 683 25.34 -12.16 5.37
CA GLY A 683 24.93 -10.85 5.83
C GLY A 683 24.18 -10.05 4.79
N ASP A 684 23.92 -10.61 3.62
CA ASP A 684 23.02 -9.98 2.65
C ASP A 684 21.63 -9.90 3.25
N PHE A 685 20.89 -8.86 2.90
CA PHE A 685 19.53 -8.62 3.34
C PHE A 685 18.65 -8.41 2.12
N ILE A 686 17.60 -9.20 1.99
CA ILE A 686 16.57 -9.00 0.95
C ILE A 686 15.43 -8.20 1.58
N ASP A 687 15.06 -7.12 0.91
CA ASP A 687 13.94 -6.26 1.28
C ASP A 687 12.89 -6.31 0.18
N GLU A 688 11.90 -7.18 0.40
CA GLU A 688 10.81 -7.40 -0.54
C GLU A 688 9.49 -6.84 -0.03
N ARG A 689 8.87 -6.01 -0.86
CA ARG A 689 7.56 -5.40 -0.58
C ARG A 689 6.47 -6.37 -1.04
N GLY A 690 5.30 -6.33 -0.39
CA GLY A 690 4.22 -7.32 -0.58
C GLY A 690 3.46 -7.29 -1.92
N ASN A 691 4.07 -6.81 -3.00
CA ASN A 691 3.39 -6.37 -4.23
C ASN A 691 3.11 -7.49 -5.27
N GLY A 692 3.11 -8.76 -4.86
CA GLY A 692 2.43 -9.85 -5.61
C GLY A 692 3.25 -10.60 -6.66
N GLY A 693 4.58 -10.58 -6.54
CA GLY A 693 5.50 -11.42 -7.31
C GLY A 693 5.64 -12.84 -6.77
N ASN A 694 6.36 -13.68 -7.51
CA ASN A 694 6.90 -14.97 -7.08
C ASN A 694 8.42 -14.86 -6.99
N ASP A 695 8.92 -14.51 -5.80
CA ASP A 695 10.31 -14.11 -5.65
C ASP A 695 11.20 -15.30 -5.30
N THR A 696 12.42 -15.30 -5.83
CA THR A 696 13.35 -16.43 -5.72
C THR A 696 14.66 -16.00 -5.09
N VAL A 697 15.02 -16.60 -3.95
CA VAL A 697 16.37 -16.51 -3.40
C VAL A 697 17.22 -17.72 -3.76
N TYR A 698 18.37 -17.48 -4.39
CA TYR A 698 19.47 -18.42 -4.53
C TYR A 698 20.49 -18.18 -3.43
N THR A 699 20.70 -19.17 -2.57
CA THR A 699 21.73 -19.10 -1.52
C THR A 699 22.77 -20.19 -1.67
N LYS A 700 24.02 -19.84 -1.34
CA LYS A 700 25.17 -20.76 -1.19
C LYS A 700 25.80 -20.66 0.21
N VAL A 701 25.16 -19.95 1.12
CA VAL A 701 25.60 -19.67 2.49
C VAL A 701 24.46 -19.97 3.45
N ASN A 702 24.76 -20.03 4.76
CA ASN A 702 23.70 -20.08 5.75
C ASN A 702 22.88 -18.79 5.68
N TYR A 703 21.55 -18.91 5.66
CA TYR A 703 20.68 -17.78 5.39
C TYR A 703 19.31 -17.92 6.03
N THR A 704 18.74 -16.79 6.49
CA THR A 704 17.33 -16.70 6.87
C THR A 704 16.62 -15.96 5.74
N VAL A 705 15.62 -16.60 5.16
CA VAL A 705 14.87 -16.08 4.02
C VAL A 705 14.03 -14.90 4.47
N ALA A 706 14.07 -13.82 3.71
CA ALA A 706 13.25 -12.65 3.96
C ALA A 706 11.76 -12.97 3.75
N ASP A 707 10.89 -12.17 4.36
CA ASP A 707 9.47 -12.23 4.07
C ASP A 707 9.22 -11.82 2.62
N ASN A 708 8.08 -12.25 2.09
CA ASN A 708 7.65 -12.06 0.70
C ASN A 708 8.57 -12.76 -0.33
N VAL A 709 9.45 -13.67 0.09
CA VAL A 709 10.23 -14.50 -0.84
C VAL A 709 9.67 -15.92 -0.88
N GLU A 710 9.04 -16.33 -1.97
CA GLU A 710 8.35 -17.63 -2.06
C GLU A 710 9.32 -18.77 -2.31
N TYR A 711 10.28 -18.63 -3.22
CA TYR A 711 11.12 -19.74 -3.68
C TYR A 711 12.54 -19.67 -3.12
N VAL A 712 12.97 -20.77 -2.52
CA VAL A 712 14.30 -20.89 -1.90
C VAL A 712 15.10 -21.93 -2.65
N ARG A 713 16.22 -21.55 -3.26
CA ARG A 713 17.07 -22.43 -4.06
C ARG A 713 18.46 -22.57 -3.46
N LEU A 714 18.79 -23.78 -3.03
CA LEU A 714 20.09 -24.08 -2.43
C LEU A 714 21.08 -24.52 -3.50
N SER A 715 22.24 -23.87 -3.54
CA SER A 715 23.30 -24.14 -4.52
C SER A 715 24.60 -24.71 -3.91
N GLY A 716 24.61 -24.99 -2.61
CA GLY A 716 25.72 -25.62 -1.88
C GLY A 716 25.23 -26.67 -0.86
N PRO A 717 26.06 -27.67 -0.51
CA PRO A 717 25.73 -28.64 0.53
C PRO A 717 26.09 -28.14 1.94
N GLY A 718 25.47 -28.71 2.96
CA GLY A 718 25.82 -28.42 4.36
C GLY A 718 25.33 -27.08 4.87
N LEU A 719 24.27 -26.52 4.26
CA LEU A 719 23.74 -25.20 4.59
C LEU A 719 22.72 -25.29 5.72
N THR A 720 22.69 -24.27 6.56
CA THR A 720 21.58 -24.00 7.48
C THR A 720 20.73 -22.89 6.88
N VAL A 721 19.50 -23.22 6.49
CA VAL A 721 18.57 -22.27 5.87
C VAL A 721 17.24 -22.30 6.61
N THR A 722 16.78 -21.12 7.02
CA THR A 722 15.50 -20.92 7.72
C THR A 722 14.59 -20.09 6.84
N GLY A 723 13.37 -20.58 6.60
CA GLY A 723 12.31 -19.89 5.87
C GLY A 723 11.71 -18.73 6.67
N SER A 724 10.86 -17.96 6.00
CA SER A 724 10.07 -16.89 6.61
C SER A 724 9.01 -17.47 7.55
N ALA A 725 8.67 -16.71 8.59
CA ALA A 725 7.54 -17.02 9.46
C ALA A 725 6.19 -16.64 8.83
N TYR A 726 6.19 -15.80 7.79
CA TYR A 726 5.02 -15.13 7.22
C TYR A 726 4.75 -15.51 5.77
N THR A 727 5.76 -15.99 5.05
CA THR A 727 5.64 -16.45 3.66
C THR A 727 5.70 -17.96 3.59
N ASN A 728 4.77 -18.56 2.84
CA ASN A 728 4.80 -19.98 2.55
C ASN A 728 5.92 -20.28 1.55
N ASN A 729 7.08 -20.67 2.04
CA ASN A 729 8.23 -20.92 1.19
C ASN A 729 8.18 -22.30 0.51
N VAL A 730 8.72 -22.35 -0.70
CA VAL A 730 8.98 -23.55 -1.49
C VAL A 730 10.48 -23.72 -1.64
N PHE A 731 11.03 -24.70 -0.92
CA PHE A 731 12.45 -25.02 -0.96
C PHE A 731 12.75 -26.01 -2.09
N HIS A 732 13.67 -25.64 -2.96
CA HIS A 732 14.25 -26.49 -3.99
C HIS A 732 15.71 -26.81 -3.66
N VAL A 733 15.97 -28.08 -3.36
CA VAL A 733 17.28 -28.54 -2.89
C VAL A 733 17.87 -29.48 -3.92
N GLY A 734 18.93 -29.01 -4.59
CA GLY A 734 19.67 -29.79 -5.58
C GLY A 734 20.85 -30.57 -5.01
N THR A 735 21.09 -30.50 -3.69
CA THR A 735 22.26 -31.08 -3.03
C THR A 735 21.87 -32.30 -2.20
N ALA A 736 22.79 -33.27 -2.10
CA ALA A 736 22.54 -34.50 -1.38
C ALA A 736 23.02 -34.39 0.07
N GLY A 737 22.08 -34.30 1.02
CA GLY A 737 22.31 -34.44 2.45
C GLY A 737 23.16 -33.34 3.11
N GLY A 738 23.18 -33.34 4.44
CA GLY A 738 24.03 -32.45 5.24
C GLY A 738 23.43 -31.10 5.61
N ASN A 739 22.31 -30.71 5.01
CA ASN A 739 21.64 -29.44 5.25
C ASN A 739 20.79 -29.48 6.52
N VAL A 740 20.57 -28.31 7.11
CA VAL A 740 19.61 -28.08 8.20
C VAL A 740 18.59 -27.09 7.66
N LEU A 741 17.38 -27.57 7.40
CA LEU A 741 16.33 -26.82 6.72
C LEU A 741 15.15 -26.66 7.66
N ASP A 742 14.79 -25.41 7.92
CA ASP A 742 13.62 -25.06 8.72
C ASP A 742 12.70 -24.21 7.85
N GLY A 743 11.46 -24.62 7.64
CA GLY A 743 10.48 -23.82 6.90
C GLY A 743 10.09 -22.52 7.61
N GLY A 744 10.36 -22.39 8.92
CA GLY A 744 9.92 -21.24 9.71
C GLY A 744 8.43 -21.32 10.03
N GLY A 745 7.60 -20.62 9.24
CA GLY A 745 6.14 -20.51 9.41
C GLY A 745 5.35 -21.79 9.12
N ALA A 746 4.03 -21.69 9.06
CA ALA A 746 3.17 -22.76 8.53
C ALA A 746 3.07 -22.64 7.01
N GLY A 747 2.84 -23.75 6.29
CA GLY A 747 2.57 -23.69 4.84
C GLY A 747 3.71 -24.15 3.92
N ASN A 748 4.93 -24.32 4.44
CA ASN A 748 6.13 -24.55 3.64
C ASN A 748 6.18 -25.94 2.97
N SER A 749 6.88 -26.04 1.85
CA SER A 749 7.12 -27.30 1.13
C SER A 749 8.57 -27.46 0.71
N LEU A 750 9.05 -28.70 0.64
CA LEU A 750 10.42 -29.04 0.28
C LEU A 750 10.48 -30.02 -0.90
N PHE A 751 11.29 -29.70 -1.90
CA PHE A 751 11.42 -30.44 -3.15
C PHE A 751 12.89 -30.78 -3.47
N TYR A 752 13.18 -32.06 -3.63
CA TYR A 752 14.48 -32.57 -4.09
C TYR A 752 14.52 -32.91 -5.59
N ALA A 753 13.52 -32.50 -6.36
CA ALA A 753 13.38 -32.83 -7.78
C ALA A 753 14.56 -32.40 -8.66
N THR A 754 15.35 -31.40 -8.21
CA THR A 754 16.55 -30.92 -8.90
C THR A 754 17.84 -31.64 -8.47
N SER A 755 17.77 -32.53 -7.48
CA SER A 755 18.91 -33.33 -7.03
C SER A 755 19.42 -34.26 -8.13
N THR A 756 20.74 -34.45 -8.17
CA THR A 756 21.42 -35.33 -9.13
C THR A 756 21.70 -36.73 -8.59
N THR A 757 21.35 -37.01 -7.33
CA THR A 757 21.48 -38.32 -6.65
C THR A 757 20.32 -38.53 -5.69
N GLY A 758 20.16 -39.75 -5.19
CA GLY A 758 19.23 -40.06 -4.10
C GLY A 758 19.53 -39.24 -2.85
N VAL A 759 18.48 -38.88 -2.11
CA VAL A 759 18.54 -38.02 -0.93
C VAL A 759 18.18 -38.78 0.33
N THR A 760 18.80 -38.40 1.45
CA THR A 760 18.40 -38.88 2.77
C THR A 760 17.99 -37.67 3.58
N ALA A 761 16.74 -37.63 4.03
CA ALA A 761 16.19 -36.50 4.76
C ALA A 761 15.30 -36.97 5.91
N ALA A 762 15.47 -36.36 7.09
CA ALA A 762 14.74 -36.72 8.28
C ALA A 762 14.20 -35.48 9.01
N PHE A 763 12.94 -35.51 9.40
CA PHE A 763 12.39 -34.50 10.30
C PHE A 763 13.04 -34.61 11.69
N ALA A 764 13.36 -33.46 12.26
CA ALA A 764 13.84 -33.40 13.64
C ALA A 764 12.70 -33.71 14.63
N PRO A 765 13.03 -34.24 15.82
CA PRO A 765 12.04 -34.45 16.87
C PRO A 765 11.37 -33.13 17.29
N VAL A 766 10.08 -33.20 17.63
CA VAL A 766 9.31 -32.01 18.06
C VAL A 766 9.95 -31.36 19.28
N GLY A 767 10.33 -30.07 19.15
CA GLY A 767 11.02 -29.31 20.18
C GLY A 767 12.48 -29.73 20.44
N GLY A 768 13.03 -30.60 19.59
CA GLY A 768 14.42 -31.02 19.63
C GLY A 768 15.36 -30.09 18.86
N PRO A 769 16.69 -30.20 19.06
CA PRO A 769 17.66 -29.37 18.36
C PRO A 769 17.82 -29.77 16.87
N MET A 770 17.85 -28.77 15.99
CA MET A 770 18.14 -28.89 14.56
C MET A 770 19.65 -28.98 14.29
N THR A 771 20.28 -30.08 14.71
CA THR A 771 21.73 -30.29 14.52
C THR A 771 22.05 -30.95 13.17
N ALA A 772 23.00 -30.37 12.42
CA ALA A 772 23.48 -30.90 11.15
C ALA A 772 23.98 -32.35 11.25
N ARG A 773 23.67 -33.16 10.24
CA ARG A 773 24.07 -34.57 10.15
C ARG A 773 24.76 -34.85 8.82
N ALA A 774 25.97 -35.40 8.85
CA ALA A 774 26.69 -35.71 7.62
C ALA A 774 25.89 -36.72 6.76
N GLY A 775 25.62 -36.36 5.50
CA GLY A 775 24.92 -37.23 4.54
C GLY A 775 23.40 -37.32 4.72
N SER A 776 22.81 -36.62 5.68
CA SER A 776 21.35 -36.56 5.87
C SER A 776 20.91 -35.12 6.09
N ASP A 777 19.89 -34.69 5.37
CA ASP A 777 19.24 -33.42 5.67
C ASP A 777 18.37 -33.55 6.92
N VAL A 778 18.32 -32.47 7.71
CA VAL A 778 17.52 -32.37 8.94
C VAL A 778 16.46 -31.31 8.74
N LEU A 779 15.19 -31.68 8.90
CA LEU A 779 14.04 -30.90 8.47
C LEU A 779 13.14 -30.47 9.64
N ALA A 780 12.56 -29.27 9.56
CA ALA A 780 11.49 -28.81 10.44
C ALA A 780 10.52 -27.90 9.68
N ASN A 781 9.27 -27.81 10.17
CA ASN A 781 8.25 -26.85 9.71
C ASN A 781 7.92 -26.91 8.21
N PHE A 782 7.97 -28.11 7.60
CA PHE A 782 7.48 -28.37 6.25
C PHE A 782 6.20 -29.20 6.28
N ASN A 783 5.21 -28.82 5.48
CA ASN A 783 3.97 -29.57 5.28
C ASN A 783 4.20 -30.85 4.47
N ALA A 784 5.04 -30.75 3.43
CA ALA A 784 5.32 -31.84 2.52
C ALA A 784 6.80 -31.87 2.12
N VAL A 785 7.32 -33.09 2.00
CA VAL A 785 8.65 -33.36 1.47
C VAL A 785 8.50 -34.26 0.26
N ILE A 786 9.03 -33.82 -0.86
CA ILE A 786 9.06 -34.55 -2.12
C ILE A 786 10.51 -34.87 -2.45
N GLY A 787 10.79 -36.15 -2.62
CA GLY A 787 12.09 -36.68 -2.97
C GLY A 787 12.52 -36.32 -4.40
N SER A 788 13.62 -36.93 -4.79
CA SER A 788 14.29 -36.77 -6.06
C SER A 788 13.71 -37.69 -7.13
N LYS A 789 14.54 -38.03 -8.11
CA LYS A 789 14.21 -38.99 -9.18
C LYS A 789 15.03 -40.28 -9.06
N PHE A 790 15.63 -40.49 -7.90
CA PHE A 790 16.55 -41.55 -7.55
C PHE A 790 16.14 -42.11 -6.20
N ASP A 791 16.68 -43.28 -5.84
CA ASP A 791 16.41 -43.97 -4.58
C ASP A 791 16.64 -43.07 -3.35
N ASP A 792 15.56 -42.64 -2.70
CA ASP A 792 15.55 -41.72 -1.57
C ASP A 792 15.24 -42.42 -0.24
N VAL A 793 15.59 -41.76 0.87
CA VAL A 793 15.25 -42.18 2.22
C VAL A 793 14.64 -41.00 2.96
N LEU A 794 13.32 -41.04 3.18
CA LEU A 794 12.55 -39.98 3.81
C LEU A 794 11.98 -40.47 5.15
N THR A 795 12.27 -39.74 6.24
CA THR A 795 11.83 -40.10 7.59
C THR A 795 11.10 -38.93 8.25
N GLY A 796 9.88 -39.16 8.74
CA GLY A 796 9.10 -38.19 9.52
C GLY A 796 9.44 -38.21 11.01
N ASN A 797 8.64 -37.49 11.81
CA ASN A 797 8.86 -37.26 13.25
C ASN A 797 7.61 -37.63 14.07
N GLU A 798 7.28 -36.88 15.12
CA GLU A 798 6.07 -37.12 15.94
C GLU A 798 4.83 -36.34 15.48
N LEU A 799 4.93 -35.55 14.41
CA LEU A 799 3.83 -34.82 13.80
C LEU A 799 3.32 -35.54 12.57
N LYS A 800 2.12 -35.18 12.13
CA LYS A 800 1.62 -35.58 10.82
C LYS A 800 2.57 -35.07 9.72
N ASN A 801 3.15 -36.00 8.98
CA ASN A 801 4.02 -35.73 7.84
C ASN A 801 3.38 -36.18 6.51
N ILE A 802 3.79 -35.50 5.44
CA ILE A 802 3.47 -35.88 4.06
C ILE A 802 4.79 -36.13 3.34
N LEU A 803 5.07 -37.39 3.01
CA LEU A 803 6.31 -37.83 2.39
C LEU A 803 6.01 -38.44 1.02
N LEU A 804 6.63 -37.89 -0.02
CA LEU A 804 6.54 -38.41 -1.39
C LEU A 804 7.95 -38.80 -1.86
N GLY A 805 8.15 -40.06 -2.25
CA GLY A 805 9.43 -40.57 -2.76
C GLY A 805 9.77 -39.96 -4.12
N GLY A 806 8.87 -40.09 -5.08
CA GLY A 806 9.08 -39.59 -6.43
C GLY A 806 9.41 -40.75 -7.38
N LEU A 807 10.38 -40.55 -8.27
CA LEU A 807 10.86 -41.68 -9.08
C LEU A 807 12.00 -42.35 -8.31
N GLY A 808 12.12 -43.68 -8.38
CA GLY A 808 13.24 -44.37 -7.75
C GLY A 808 12.76 -45.51 -6.86
N ASN A 809 13.67 -46.20 -6.20
CA ASN A 809 13.31 -47.19 -5.18
C ASN A 809 13.42 -46.52 -3.82
N ASP A 810 12.32 -45.98 -3.31
CA ASP A 810 12.34 -45.08 -2.18
C ASP A 810 12.04 -45.79 -0.85
N ILE A 811 12.63 -45.30 0.24
CA ILE A 811 12.35 -45.76 1.60
C ILE A 811 11.63 -44.65 2.34
N LEU A 812 10.36 -44.88 2.70
CA LEU A 812 9.53 -43.92 3.40
C LEU A 812 9.17 -44.45 4.79
N GLN A 813 9.47 -43.66 5.82
CA GLN A 813 9.06 -43.94 7.19
C GLN A 813 8.33 -42.72 7.76
N GLY A 814 7.03 -42.86 8.05
CA GLY A 814 6.22 -41.76 8.62
C GLY A 814 6.71 -41.31 9.99
N GLY A 815 7.12 -42.26 10.84
CA GLY A 815 7.45 -41.95 12.24
C GLY A 815 6.20 -42.11 13.09
N LYS A 816 6.01 -41.27 14.10
CA LYS A 816 4.75 -41.24 14.84
C LYS A 816 3.87 -40.14 14.28
N GLY A 817 2.57 -40.36 14.21
CA GLY A 817 1.67 -39.36 13.69
C GLY A 817 0.57 -40.03 12.89
N ASP A 818 -0.16 -39.26 12.11
CA ASP A 818 -1.10 -39.82 11.15
C ASP A 818 -0.62 -39.42 9.76
N ASP A 819 0.30 -40.21 9.19
CA ASP A 819 1.14 -39.79 8.07
C ASP A 819 0.56 -40.16 6.70
N ALA A 820 0.96 -39.40 5.68
CA ALA A 820 0.64 -39.69 4.28
C ALA A 820 1.93 -40.00 3.52
N LEU A 821 2.03 -41.23 3.01
CA LEU A 821 3.22 -41.75 2.33
C LEU A 821 2.88 -42.14 0.89
N ALA A 822 3.72 -41.75 -0.06
CA ALA A 822 3.59 -42.14 -1.45
C ALA A 822 4.97 -42.29 -2.11
N GLY A 823 5.38 -43.52 -2.40
CA GLY A 823 6.60 -43.85 -3.14
C GLY A 823 6.48 -43.42 -4.60
N THR A 824 5.35 -43.74 -5.22
CA THR A 824 4.94 -43.35 -6.57
C THR A 824 5.45 -44.27 -7.68
N LEU A 825 6.62 -44.10 -8.29
CA LEU A 825 7.10 -45.02 -9.33
C LEU A 825 8.45 -45.61 -8.96
N GLY A 826 8.55 -46.93 -9.05
CA GLY A 826 9.73 -47.72 -8.73
C GLY A 826 9.40 -48.85 -7.75
N ASN A 827 10.39 -49.33 -6.99
CA ASN A 827 10.16 -50.38 -5.99
C ASN A 827 10.32 -49.78 -4.60
N ASP A 828 9.21 -49.39 -4.00
CA ASP A 828 9.22 -48.56 -2.80
C ASP A 828 9.09 -49.41 -1.53
N THR A 829 9.69 -48.94 -0.44
CA THR A 829 9.66 -49.58 0.87
C THR A 829 9.07 -48.63 1.90
N TYR A 830 7.88 -48.98 2.40
CA TYR A 830 7.19 -48.31 3.48
C TYR A 830 7.52 -48.97 4.81
N VAL A 831 8.15 -48.24 5.73
CA VAL A 831 8.57 -48.76 7.02
C VAL A 831 7.55 -48.38 8.09
N PHE A 832 7.10 -49.37 8.87
CA PHE A 832 6.10 -49.17 9.92
C PHE A 832 6.53 -49.83 11.23
N ALA A 833 6.36 -49.14 12.34
CA ALA A 833 6.62 -49.57 13.70
C ALA A 833 5.35 -49.52 14.57
N ARG A 834 5.43 -50.12 15.76
CA ARG A 834 4.38 -49.95 16.77
C ARG A 834 4.48 -48.55 17.36
N GLY A 835 3.34 -47.86 17.46
CA GLY A 835 3.23 -46.49 17.95
C GLY A 835 3.32 -45.44 16.84
N ASP A 836 3.42 -45.86 15.58
CA ASP A 836 3.53 -44.97 14.43
C ASP A 836 2.21 -44.25 14.13
N GLY A 837 1.07 -44.78 14.58
CA GLY A 837 -0.24 -44.13 14.46
C GLY A 837 -1.00 -44.58 13.20
N VAL A 838 -1.75 -43.66 12.58
CA VAL A 838 -2.69 -43.98 11.49
C VAL A 838 -2.16 -43.46 10.14
N ASP A 839 -1.47 -44.34 9.43
CA ASP A 839 -0.81 -43.99 8.18
C ASP A 839 -1.66 -44.34 6.96
N ILE A 840 -1.49 -43.53 5.90
CA ILE A 840 -2.08 -43.75 4.59
C ILE A 840 -0.94 -43.92 3.58
N ILE A 841 -0.99 -45.03 2.85
CA ILE A 841 -0.11 -45.29 1.71
C ILE A 841 -0.91 -45.07 0.43
N SER A 842 -0.38 -44.23 -0.46
CA SER A 842 -0.93 -43.99 -1.80
C SER A 842 0.09 -44.39 -2.85
N GLU A 843 -0.03 -45.62 -3.34
CA GLU A 843 0.92 -46.19 -4.32
C GLU A 843 0.40 -46.11 -5.76
N ALA A 844 1.29 -45.96 -6.75
CA ALA A 844 0.96 -46.10 -8.15
C ALA A 844 1.09 -47.56 -8.61
N ASN A 845 0.15 -48.02 -9.43
CA ASN A 845 0.20 -49.39 -9.96
C ASN A 845 1.13 -49.45 -11.19
N GLU A 846 2.41 -49.72 -10.96
CA GLU A 846 3.42 -49.88 -12.02
C GLU A 846 3.62 -51.35 -12.41
N ALA A 847 3.62 -51.65 -13.71
CA ALA A 847 3.80 -53.01 -14.19
C ALA A 847 5.23 -53.50 -13.96
N GLY A 848 5.41 -54.37 -12.96
CA GLY A 848 6.70 -54.99 -12.65
C GLY A 848 7.44 -54.35 -11.49
N SER A 849 6.85 -53.35 -10.82
CA SER A 849 7.30 -52.90 -9.50
C SER A 849 7.14 -53.99 -8.45
N ARG A 850 7.84 -53.81 -7.34
CA ARG A 850 7.85 -54.67 -6.15
C ARG A 850 7.88 -53.79 -4.91
N ASP A 851 6.71 -53.29 -4.57
CA ASP A 851 6.51 -52.41 -3.43
C ASP A 851 6.35 -53.22 -2.15
N VAL A 852 6.93 -52.71 -1.07
CA VAL A 852 7.13 -53.44 0.19
C VAL A 852 6.59 -52.62 1.36
N VAL A 853 5.73 -53.21 2.17
CA VAL A 853 5.47 -52.72 3.54
C VAL A 853 6.31 -53.55 4.50
N SER A 854 7.24 -52.90 5.20
CA SER A 854 8.19 -53.53 6.12
C SER A 854 7.89 -53.17 7.57
N PHE A 855 7.47 -54.17 8.35
CA PHE A 855 7.19 -54.02 9.77
C PHE A 855 8.46 -54.20 10.63
N LEU A 856 8.78 -53.19 11.43
CA LEU A 856 9.91 -53.20 12.37
C LEU A 856 9.70 -54.14 13.56
N ALA A 857 10.79 -54.41 14.28
CA ALA A 857 10.78 -55.25 15.48
C ALA A 857 9.79 -54.70 16.52
N GLY A 858 8.80 -55.53 16.88
CA GLY A 858 7.72 -55.14 17.80
C GLY A 858 6.33 -55.44 17.25
N VAL A 859 6.16 -55.48 15.93
CA VAL A 859 4.93 -55.91 15.26
C VAL A 859 5.15 -57.32 14.70
N SER A 860 4.38 -58.32 15.18
CA SER A 860 4.43 -59.69 14.64
C SER A 860 3.27 -59.96 13.69
N ALA A 861 3.39 -60.95 12.80
CA ALA A 861 2.33 -61.27 11.84
C ALA A 861 1.01 -61.71 12.52
N GLU A 862 1.11 -62.33 13.70
CA GLU A 862 -0.03 -62.72 14.54
C GLU A 862 -0.76 -61.51 15.16
N GLN A 863 -0.14 -60.33 15.11
CA GLN A 863 -0.68 -59.08 15.62
C GLN A 863 -1.30 -58.21 14.54
N LEU A 864 -1.24 -58.62 13.26
CA LEU A 864 -1.82 -57.86 12.16
C LEU A 864 -3.26 -58.31 11.87
N TRP A 865 -4.13 -57.33 11.66
CA TRP A 865 -5.53 -57.54 11.27
C TRP A 865 -5.81 -56.87 9.92
N PHE A 866 -6.20 -57.67 8.94
CA PHE A 866 -6.46 -57.25 7.57
C PHE A 866 -7.96 -57.08 7.34
N ARG A 867 -8.36 -55.93 6.79
CA ARG A 867 -9.76 -55.61 6.50
C ARG A 867 -9.89 -54.82 5.21
N GLN A 868 -10.89 -55.15 4.41
CA GLN A 868 -11.32 -54.29 3.31
C GLN A 868 -12.30 -53.22 3.83
N VAL A 869 -12.00 -51.95 3.55
CA VAL A 869 -12.86 -50.81 3.88
C VAL A 869 -13.10 -50.00 2.60
N GLY A 870 -14.28 -50.13 2.00
CA GLY A 870 -14.55 -49.56 0.68
C GLY A 870 -13.59 -50.13 -0.38
N SER A 871 -12.86 -49.24 -1.06
CA SER A 871 -11.81 -49.58 -2.03
C SER A 871 -10.43 -49.81 -1.42
N ASN A 872 -10.27 -49.66 -0.10
CA ASN A 872 -8.97 -49.61 0.56
C ASN A 872 -8.69 -50.90 1.35
N LEU A 873 -7.41 -51.22 1.51
CA LEU A 873 -6.94 -52.25 2.44
C LEU A 873 -6.48 -51.58 3.73
N GLU A 874 -7.06 -51.99 4.86
CA GLU A 874 -6.64 -51.57 6.19
C GLU A 874 -5.88 -52.73 6.86
N VAL A 875 -4.69 -52.43 7.38
CA VAL A 875 -3.85 -53.35 8.14
C VAL A 875 -3.58 -52.75 9.51
N SER A 876 -4.28 -53.24 10.53
CA SER A 876 -4.18 -52.72 11.89
C SER A 876 -3.34 -53.61 12.79
N THR A 877 -2.65 -53.02 13.78
CA THR A 877 -1.97 -53.78 14.83
C THR A 877 -2.92 -53.99 16.02
N ILE A 878 -3.25 -55.24 16.33
CA ILE A 878 -4.21 -55.58 17.39
C ILE A 878 -3.78 -55.01 18.75
N GLY A 879 -4.76 -54.52 19.51
CA GLY A 879 -4.54 -53.94 20.83
C GLY A 879 -3.98 -52.52 20.82
N THR A 880 -3.74 -51.93 19.64
CA THR A 880 -3.29 -50.54 19.45
C THR A 880 -4.25 -49.79 18.51
N ASN A 881 -4.05 -48.48 18.35
CA ASN A 881 -4.71 -47.70 17.29
C ASN A 881 -3.90 -47.69 15.99
N ASP A 882 -2.71 -48.29 15.99
CA ASP A 882 -1.77 -48.23 14.88
C ASP A 882 -2.35 -48.99 13.68
N LYS A 883 -2.37 -48.34 12.51
CA LYS A 883 -2.81 -48.98 11.27
C LYS A 883 -2.22 -48.32 10.04
N ILE A 884 -2.12 -49.11 8.98
CA ILE A 884 -1.81 -48.66 7.64
C ILE A 884 -3.06 -48.79 6.79
N THR A 885 -3.41 -47.75 6.04
CA THR A 885 -4.45 -47.78 5.01
C THR A 885 -3.78 -47.68 3.64
N VAL A 886 -3.81 -48.76 2.86
CA VAL A 886 -3.39 -48.72 1.45
C VAL A 886 -4.56 -48.26 0.61
N ASN A 887 -4.47 -47.03 0.10
CA ASN A 887 -5.50 -46.37 -0.67
C ASN A 887 -5.67 -47.03 -2.04
N GLY A 888 -6.92 -47.26 -2.45
CA GLY A 888 -7.22 -47.78 -3.79
C GLY A 888 -6.82 -49.24 -4.07
N TRP A 889 -6.42 -50.03 -3.05
CA TRP A 889 -6.02 -51.44 -3.20
C TRP A 889 -6.99 -52.29 -4.04
N TYR A 890 -8.30 -52.05 -3.90
CA TYR A 890 -9.36 -52.78 -4.60
C TYR A 890 -9.94 -52.03 -5.80
N ALA A 891 -9.37 -50.89 -6.19
CA ALA A 891 -9.88 -50.05 -7.28
C ALA A 891 -9.45 -50.54 -8.68
N ALA A 892 -8.34 -51.26 -8.78
CA ALA A 892 -7.82 -51.85 -10.03
C ALA A 892 -7.39 -53.32 -9.82
N ALA A 893 -7.18 -54.05 -10.91
CA ALA A 893 -6.72 -55.44 -10.85
C ALA A 893 -5.19 -55.49 -10.68
N GLY A 894 -4.73 -56.00 -9.53
CA GLY A 894 -3.32 -56.03 -9.14
C GLY A 894 -3.18 -55.57 -7.69
N ALA A 895 -2.22 -56.11 -6.94
CA ALA A 895 -1.88 -55.54 -5.64
C ALA A 895 -1.08 -54.25 -5.90
N SER A 896 -1.34 -53.19 -5.14
CA SER A 896 -0.51 -51.98 -5.16
C SER A 896 0.64 -52.07 -4.16
N ILE A 897 0.80 -53.19 -3.44
CA ILE A 897 1.95 -53.56 -2.61
C ILE A 897 2.18 -55.05 -2.81
N GLU A 898 3.33 -55.44 -3.34
CA GLU A 898 3.65 -56.82 -3.68
C GLU A 898 4.02 -57.67 -2.46
N GLU A 899 4.61 -57.06 -1.43
CA GLU A 899 5.15 -57.79 -0.27
C GLU A 899 4.91 -57.07 1.06
N PHE A 900 4.46 -57.81 2.07
CA PHE A 900 4.51 -57.40 3.47
C PHE A 900 5.61 -58.21 4.16
N ARG A 901 6.59 -57.54 4.76
CA ARG A 901 7.76 -58.16 5.40
C ARG A 901 7.76 -57.92 6.89
N MET A 902 8.09 -58.96 7.66
CA MET A 902 8.24 -58.90 9.10
C MET A 902 9.72 -58.88 9.50
N ALA A 903 10.04 -58.29 10.65
CA ALA A 903 11.38 -58.30 11.22
C ALA A 903 11.95 -59.72 11.49
N ASP A 904 11.09 -60.73 11.68
CA ASP A 904 11.49 -62.13 11.85
C ASP A 904 11.76 -62.87 10.52
N GLY A 905 11.72 -62.14 9.40
CA GLY A 905 11.97 -62.64 8.05
C GLY A 905 10.77 -63.32 7.40
N ARG A 906 9.57 -63.30 8.00
CA ARG A 906 8.37 -63.78 7.32
C ARG A 906 7.89 -62.80 6.26
N VAL A 907 7.41 -63.34 5.14
CA VAL A 907 6.88 -62.57 4.01
C VAL A 907 5.48 -63.04 3.67
N LEU A 908 4.58 -62.08 3.45
CA LEU A 908 3.25 -62.26 2.88
C LEU A 908 3.22 -61.57 1.52
N LEU A 909 2.89 -62.32 0.46
CA LEU A 909 2.71 -61.73 -0.86
C LEU A 909 1.37 -61.00 -0.94
N GLY A 910 1.32 -59.85 -1.64
CA GLY A 910 0.11 -59.07 -1.89
C GLY A 910 -1.02 -59.92 -2.50
N SER A 911 -0.65 -60.83 -3.41
CA SER A 911 -1.57 -61.82 -4.00
C SER A 911 -2.24 -62.76 -2.99
N GLN A 912 -1.70 -62.90 -1.77
CA GLN A 912 -2.20 -63.76 -0.71
C GLN A 912 -2.96 -62.99 0.38
N VAL A 913 -2.95 -61.65 0.37
CA VAL A 913 -3.63 -60.80 1.36
C VAL A 913 -5.13 -61.10 1.44
N GLN A 914 -5.77 -61.38 0.29
CA GLN A 914 -7.20 -61.66 0.25
C GLN A 914 -7.61 -62.89 1.09
N ASN A 915 -6.71 -63.87 1.26
CA ASN A 915 -6.97 -65.03 2.12
C ASN A 915 -7.12 -64.62 3.58
N LEU A 916 -6.31 -63.66 4.05
CA LEU A 916 -6.38 -63.13 5.40
C LEU A 916 -7.60 -62.25 5.60
N VAL A 917 -7.90 -61.36 4.64
CA VAL A 917 -9.10 -60.49 4.68
C VAL A 917 -10.38 -61.33 4.77
N GLN A 918 -10.50 -62.41 3.97
CA GLN A 918 -11.66 -63.30 4.02
C GLN A 918 -11.77 -64.07 5.33
N ALA A 919 -10.65 -64.57 5.86
CA ALA A 919 -10.64 -65.29 7.14
C ALA A 919 -11.02 -64.38 8.32
N MET A 920 -10.67 -63.10 8.25
CA MET A 920 -10.93 -62.11 9.31
C MET A 920 -12.30 -61.42 9.18
N ALA A 921 -12.92 -61.40 8.00
CA ALA A 921 -14.18 -60.67 7.74
C ALA A 921 -15.36 -61.08 8.64
N GLY A 922 -15.41 -62.34 9.09
CA GLY A 922 -16.45 -62.87 9.97
C GLY A 922 -16.11 -62.83 11.46
N LEU A 923 -14.94 -62.30 11.83
CA LEU A 923 -14.43 -62.27 13.19
C LEU A 923 -14.43 -60.83 13.71
N THR A 924 -14.64 -60.65 15.01
CA THR A 924 -14.51 -59.33 15.64
C THR A 924 -13.04 -59.05 15.96
N PRO A 925 -12.49 -57.90 15.55
CA PRO A 925 -11.14 -57.49 15.95
C PRO A 925 -11.02 -57.43 17.47
N PRO A 926 -9.87 -57.82 18.06
CA PRO A 926 -9.65 -57.68 19.50
C PRO A 926 -9.81 -56.21 19.95
N PRO A 927 -10.40 -55.95 21.13
CA PRO A 927 -10.53 -54.59 21.66
C PRO A 927 -9.16 -53.97 21.97
N ALA A 928 -9.10 -52.63 21.99
CA ALA A 928 -7.90 -51.87 22.35
C ALA A 928 -7.35 -52.32 23.72
N GLY A 929 -6.02 -52.47 23.82
CA GLY A 929 -5.32 -52.99 25.00
C GLY A 929 -5.08 -54.51 25.00
N GLN A 930 -5.68 -55.27 24.08
CA GLN A 930 -5.43 -56.70 23.94
C GLN A 930 -4.36 -57.00 22.86
N LEU A 931 -3.11 -57.19 23.29
CA LEU A 931 -1.93 -57.35 22.41
C LEU A 931 -1.77 -58.74 21.77
N THR A 932 -2.62 -59.70 22.13
CA THR A 932 -2.59 -61.08 21.62
C THR A 932 -3.99 -61.56 21.24
N LEU A 933 -4.10 -62.33 20.15
CA LEU A 933 -5.37 -62.90 19.71
C LEU A 933 -6.04 -63.72 20.83
N PRO A 934 -7.36 -63.55 21.07
CA PRO A 934 -8.11 -64.45 21.95
C PRO A 934 -7.97 -65.91 21.49
N ALA A 935 -7.88 -66.86 22.43
CA ALA A 935 -7.59 -68.26 22.12
C ALA A 935 -8.51 -68.89 21.04
N GLY A 936 -9.80 -68.54 21.05
CA GLY A 936 -10.77 -68.98 20.03
C GLY A 936 -10.48 -68.41 18.64
N THR A 937 -10.17 -67.11 18.56
CA THR A 937 -9.80 -66.42 17.32
C THR A 937 -8.44 -66.92 16.79
N ALA A 938 -7.47 -67.12 17.68
CA ALA A 938 -6.14 -67.62 17.35
C ALA A 938 -6.21 -69.03 16.72
N ALA A 939 -7.06 -69.92 17.26
CA ALA A 939 -7.25 -71.25 16.70
C ALA A 939 -7.86 -71.25 15.28
N ILE A 940 -8.73 -70.28 14.98
CA ILE A 940 -9.36 -70.12 13.66
C ILE A 940 -8.34 -69.57 12.65
N LEU A 941 -7.53 -68.59 13.05
CA LEU A 941 -6.60 -67.90 12.15
C LEU A 941 -5.26 -68.62 11.96
N ALA A 942 -4.83 -69.45 12.90
CA ALA A 942 -3.55 -70.18 12.86
C ALA A 942 -3.26 -70.90 11.52
N PRO A 943 -4.18 -71.70 10.92
CA PRO A 943 -3.89 -72.38 9.65
C PRO A 943 -3.75 -71.39 8.48
N VAL A 944 -4.53 -70.30 8.47
CA VAL A 944 -4.48 -69.29 7.42
C VAL A 944 -3.20 -68.46 7.53
N LEU A 945 -2.78 -68.10 8.75
CA LEU A 945 -1.53 -67.41 9.00
C LEU A 945 -0.33 -68.27 8.57
N ALA A 946 -0.28 -69.56 8.97
CA ALA A 946 0.80 -70.46 8.63
C ALA A 946 0.91 -70.78 7.12
N GLN A 947 -0.23 -70.79 6.40
CA GLN A 947 -0.24 -71.04 4.96
C GLN A 947 0.23 -69.84 4.14
N ASN A 948 -0.07 -68.61 4.60
CA ASN A 948 0.16 -67.40 3.81
C ASN A 948 1.47 -66.69 4.19
N TRP A 949 1.86 -66.70 5.47
CA TRP A 949 3.15 -66.18 5.91
C TRP A 949 4.24 -67.24 5.72
N ARG A 950 5.21 -66.94 4.85
CA ARG A 950 6.31 -67.87 4.52
C ARG A 950 7.58 -67.46 5.23
N ALA A 951 8.37 -68.41 5.71
CA ALA A 951 9.73 -68.14 6.18
C ALA A 951 10.65 -67.76 5.00
N ALA A 952 11.52 -66.77 5.19
CA ALA A 952 12.49 -66.37 4.17
C ALA A 952 13.49 -67.50 3.86
N GLN A 953 13.23 -68.32 2.85
CA GLN A 953 14.31 -68.95 2.07
C GLN A 953 13.90 -69.29 0.63
N GLN A 954 14.77 -68.83 -0.29
CA GLN A 954 14.87 -69.07 -1.74
C GLN A 954 13.96 -68.27 -2.69
N ALA A 955 14.27 -66.98 -2.85
CA ALA A 955 14.15 -66.28 -4.14
C ALA A 955 15.54 -65.77 -4.57
N LEU A 956 16.50 -66.68 -4.70
CA LEU A 956 17.72 -66.50 -5.50
C LEU A 956 17.59 -67.47 -6.68
N ALA A 957 17.03 -67.00 -7.80
CA ALA A 957 17.39 -67.34 -9.18
C ALA A 957 16.26 -66.99 -10.18
N ALA A 958 16.57 -65.99 -11.03
CA ALA A 958 15.94 -65.53 -12.28
C ALA A 958 15.36 -64.11 -12.13
N SER A 959 15.93 -63.02 -12.66
CA SER A 959 16.85 -62.84 -13.78
C SER A 959 17.82 -61.68 -13.52
N GLN A 960 19.07 -61.86 -13.95
CA GLN A 960 20.15 -60.88 -13.86
C GLN A 960 19.90 -59.60 -14.65
N GLY A 961 20.39 -58.49 -14.10
CA GLY A 961 20.77 -57.30 -14.86
C GLY A 961 21.27 -56.13 -14.01
N GLY A 962 22.54 -56.17 -13.56
CA GLY A 962 23.30 -54.93 -13.28
C GLY A 962 23.61 -54.56 -11.82
N LEU A 963 24.65 -55.19 -11.28
CA LEU A 963 25.66 -54.65 -10.33
C LEU A 963 25.22 -54.02 -8.98
N GLY A 964 25.41 -54.80 -7.92
CA GLY A 964 26.38 -54.50 -6.85
C GLY A 964 26.00 -53.42 -5.83
N GLY A 965 25.32 -53.83 -4.75
CA GLY A 965 25.09 -52.95 -3.60
C GLY A 965 24.15 -53.48 -2.52
N TRP A 966 23.46 -54.61 -2.69
CA TRP A 966 22.56 -55.15 -1.65
C TRP A 966 23.30 -56.05 -0.65
N GLN A 967 24.21 -55.46 0.10
CA GLN A 967 24.24 -55.68 1.54
C GLN A 967 23.76 -54.37 2.14
N ALA A 968 22.47 -54.26 2.45
CA ALA A 968 22.04 -53.29 3.43
C ALA A 968 22.82 -53.63 4.70
N ASP A 969 23.91 -52.91 4.93
CA ASP A 969 24.67 -53.02 6.15
C ASP A 969 23.67 -52.76 7.26
N SER A 970 23.34 -53.82 8.00
CA SER A 970 22.45 -53.73 9.14
C SER A 970 23.02 -52.72 10.13
N ALA A 971 24.32 -52.43 10.10
CA ALA A 971 24.97 -51.38 10.87
C ALA A 971 24.69 -49.96 10.34
N GLN A 972 24.41 -49.73 9.05
CA GLN A 972 23.97 -48.41 8.54
C GLN A 972 22.49 -48.16 8.81
N LEU A 973 21.63 -49.19 8.68
CA LEU A 973 20.22 -49.09 9.10
C LEU A 973 20.11 -48.90 10.62
N VAL A 974 20.93 -49.62 11.40
CA VAL A 974 21.02 -49.45 12.86
C VAL A 974 21.74 -48.16 13.26
N GLN A 975 22.70 -47.61 12.49
CA GLN A 975 23.29 -46.30 12.79
C GLN A 975 22.37 -45.13 12.44
N ALA A 976 21.59 -45.24 11.36
CA ALA A 976 20.53 -44.28 11.03
C ALA A 976 19.39 -44.30 12.08
N MET A 977 19.07 -45.49 12.62
CA MET A 977 18.02 -45.68 13.63
C MET A 977 18.49 -45.53 15.10
N ALA A 978 19.78 -45.72 15.42
CA ALA A 978 20.29 -45.59 16.80
C ALA A 978 20.27 -44.15 17.33
N GLY A 979 20.16 -43.15 16.44
CA GLY A 979 19.97 -41.75 16.82
C GLY A 979 18.54 -41.39 17.24
N PHE A 980 17.57 -42.29 17.07
CA PHE A 980 16.14 -42.08 17.40
C PHE A 980 15.68 -42.86 18.65
N ALA A 981 16.61 -43.20 19.55
CA ALA A 981 16.27 -43.86 20.80
C ALA A 981 15.28 -43.02 21.63
N VAL A 982 14.12 -43.62 21.90
CA VAL A 982 13.06 -43.17 22.82
C VAL A 982 13.66 -42.64 24.15
N PRO A 983 13.18 -41.50 24.70
CA PRO A 983 13.54 -41.09 26.05
C PRO A 983 13.20 -42.19 27.05
N ALA A 984 14.23 -42.69 27.75
CA ALA A 984 14.06 -43.60 28.86
C ALA A 984 13.33 -42.92 30.02
N ALA A 985 12.00 -43.05 30.06
CA ALA A 985 11.20 -42.62 31.20
C ALA A 985 10.09 -43.65 31.51
N ALA A 986 10.49 -44.82 32.00
CA ALA A 986 9.69 -45.61 32.95
C ALA A 986 10.56 -46.69 33.62
N SER A 987 11.47 -46.28 34.51
CA SER A 987 11.71 -46.93 35.82
C SER A 987 13.04 -46.47 36.44
N ALA A 988 12.95 -45.87 37.62
CA ALA A 988 14.01 -45.87 38.62
C ALA A 988 13.37 -46.32 39.94
N PRO A 989 14.09 -46.87 40.94
CA PRO A 989 15.55 -46.83 41.11
C PRO A 989 16.22 -48.16 41.56
N TRP A 990 17.48 -48.41 41.17
CA TRP A 990 18.50 -48.89 42.13
C TRP A 990 19.95 -48.83 41.62
N SER A 991 20.74 -48.03 42.35
CA SER A 991 22.16 -48.12 42.72
C SER A 991 23.19 -48.79 41.79
N GLY A 992 24.14 -47.98 41.33
CA GLY A 992 25.54 -48.10 41.76
C GLY A 992 26.43 -49.15 41.08
N HIS A 993 27.39 -48.65 40.28
CA HIS A 993 28.69 -49.22 39.88
C HIS A 993 28.76 -50.17 38.67
N GLY A 994 29.50 -49.76 37.62
CA GLY A 994 30.14 -50.68 36.65
C GLY A 994 30.35 -50.10 35.25
N ASN A 995 31.55 -50.28 34.68
CA ASN A 995 32.08 -49.72 33.41
C ASN A 995 31.42 -50.31 32.12
N PRO A 996 31.31 -49.53 31.02
CA PRO A 996 30.77 -49.91 29.70
C PRO A 996 31.24 -51.22 29.04
N SER A 997 32.35 -51.82 29.47
CA SER A 997 32.96 -52.96 28.78
C SER A 997 32.31 -54.33 29.00
N THR A 998 31.29 -54.47 29.87
CA THR A 998 30.60 -55.76 30.11
C THR A 998 29.22 -55.91 29.46
N GLN A 999 28.70 -54.91 28.74
CA GLN A 999 27.40 -55.02 28.06
C GLN A 999 27.46 -55.46 26.59
N ILE A 1000 28.65 -55.64 26.02
CA ILE A 1000 28.83 -56.09 24.61
C ILE A 1000 28.80 -57.64 24.46
N GLN A 1001 28.61 -58.41 25.54
CA GLN A 1001 28.59 -59.89 25.47
C GLN A 1001 27.24 -60.56 25.82
N LEU A 1002 26.13 -59.82 25.89
CA LEU A 1002 24.80 -60.42 26.11
C LEU A 1002 23.76 -60.09 25.02
N ALA A 1003 24.19 -59.76 23.80
CA ALA A 1003 23.32 -59.58 22.64
C ALA A 1003 23.52 -60.66 21.55
N ALA A 1004 24.22 -61.76 21.87
CA ALA A 1004 24.40 -62.90 20.96
C ALA A 1004 23.59 -64.16 21.36
N VAL A 1005 22.79 -64.08 22.42
CA VAL A 1005 21.84 -65.13 22.79
C VAL A 1005 20.61 -64.45 23.39
N HIS A 1006 19.72 -63.93 22.54
CA HIS A 1006 18.26 -63.97 22.70
C HIS A 1006 17.57 -63.35 21.50
#